data_AF-A0A1B9KNY4-F1
#
_entry.id   AF-A0A1B9KNY4-F1
#
_cell.length_a   1.000
_cell.length_b   1.000
_cell.length_c   1.000
_cell.angle_alpha   90.00
_cell.angle_beta   90.00
_cell.angle_gamma   90.00
#
_symmetry.space_group_name_H-M   'P 1'
#
loop_
_entity.id
_entity.type
_entity.pdbx_description
1 polymer ?
#
loop_
_entity_poly.entity_id
_entity_poly.type
_entity_poly.pdbx_seq_one_letter_code
_entity_poly.pdbx_strand_id
1 'polypeptide(L)'
;MSHMWTFQRVGGLDQVVFKSADDIIDLPQLDPKLWVALSCPTTGLDFDERTLALLDDDKDGRIRIPDILNAINWIKDKIVSFDNILTSRPTLPLSEINTSTEQGKKLLITARSILANLGKNQAESLTQDDVQQSFKINASKLYNGDLIFPASAQLPTQMQSFIEFAIKTVGAEKDMSGQDGITLDIAKAFVSNIKIWQQWQTDISNTQTPFGANSAEIWKLIQLLKPKIDDYFLRVELAQYAPQAQSVLNVDEKYIVPNQNGLLSNEALAQLPLSKIDNSLTLDLVNGVNPLWKDKISRFKTLVATSLTNPNQLSQSEWKAIQHSLEGYATLINSKPEMVKLNVTTNPTESIEDIPNQLINDSTIDHLLLEFEKMIEQDSKTPISASDVLVLEKLVLFQKHLYRLLVNFASFADFFSLEKRAAFQLGKLYIDGRCATLCVAVENIAKHSTMANYSELCLLYCECTRLGEKQTIAAAITAGQGDLLIEGRNGVFIDNDGNDWDANVVKMITKPISIQQAIWAPYQRIGRLITEQINKWATSKDADIEKSSEKVIQQPETKFDIGKSVGIFAAIGLAVGAIGTALATLFQAIFSLTWWQFPLVFIGLFLIISGPSVVLAWLKLRRRTLGPLLEASGWAINGQVKINLLLGRLLTSKAELPDNAKRNLRDPLKRRNKKLTIAFWLAIVLGIAISGGWLWYKGYFNQYLEPEKSSVQKNTTTTSEK
;
A
#
# COMPACT_ATOMS: atom_id res chain seq x y z
N MET A 1 36.60 -15.11 -19.66
CA MET A 1 37.20 -13.97 -18.93
C MET A 1 36.11 -13.41 -18.03
N SER A 2 36.44 -12.87 -16.87
CA SER A 2 35.46 -12.18 -16.01
C SER A 2 34.89 -10.95 -16.74
N HIS A 3 33.59 -10.70 -16.64
CA HIS A 3 32.96 -9.51 -17.24
C HIS A 3 33.61 -8.23 -16.71
N MET A 4 33.79 -7.24 -17.58
CA MET A 4 34.45 -5.97 -17.23
C MET A 4 33.40 -4.89 -16.98
N TRP A 5 33.04 -4.69 -15.71
CA TRP A 5 32.05 -3.70 -15.31
C TRP A 5 32.52 -2.26 -15.49
N THR A 6 31.64 -1.40 -16.02
CA THR A 6 31.83 0.05 -16.04
C THR A 6 30.98 0.72 -14.96
N PHE A 7 31.61 1.54 -14.12
CA PHE A 7 30.92 2.38 -13.13
C PHE A 7 31.10 3.87 -13.44
N GLN A 8 30.07 4.66 -13.12
CA GLN A 8 30.13 6.12 -13.18
C GLN A 8 29.84 6.74 -11.81
N ARG A 9 30.67 7.70 -11.40
CA ARG A 9 30.48 8.47 -10.16
C ARG A 9 29.45 9.57 -10.39
N VAL A 10 28.23 9.42 -9.85
CA VAL A 10 27.16 10.43 -9.92
C VAL A 10 26.42 10.49 -8.59
N GLY A 11 26.05 11.69 -8.15
CA GLY A 11 25.23 11.84 -6.93
C GLY A 11 25.89 11.29 -5.65
N GLY A 12 27.21 11.16 -5.63
CA GLY A 12 27.95 10.59 -4.49
C GLY A 12 27.95 9.07 -4.40
N LEU A 13 27.50 8.38 -5.45
CA LEU A 13 27.48 6.92 -5.59
C LEU A 13 28.25 6.48 -6.83
N ASP A 14 28.71 5.22 -6.84
CA ASP A 14 29.23 4.55 -8.03
C ASP A 14 28.09 3.73 -8.64
N GLN A 15 27.62 4.13 -9.81
CA GLN A 15 26.48 3.50 -10.49
C GLN A 15 26.99 2.60 -11.61
N VAL A 16 26.47 1.37 -11.68
CA VAL A 16 26.71 0.50 -12.83
C VAL A 16 26.15 1.15 -14.10
N VAL A 17 26.89 1.09 -15.20
CA VAL A 17 26.47 1.64 -16.49
C VAL A 17 26.21 0.50 -17.46
N PHE A 18 24.99 0.46 -18.01
CA PHE A 18 24.60 -0.50 -19.04
C PHE A 18 24.86 0.09 -20.43
N LYS A 19 25.94 -0.34 -21.09
CA LYS A 19 26.34 0.10 -22.44
C LYS A 19 26.18 -0.99 -23.50
N SER A 20 26.26 -2.25 -23.11
CA SER A 20 26.09 -3.40 -24.00
C SER A 20 25.07 -4.41 -23.47
N ALA A 21 24.66 -5.35 -24.34
CA ALA A 21 23.92 -6.55 -23.95
C ALA A 21 24.60 -7.32 -22.81
N ASP A 22 25.93 -7.48 -22.88
CA ASP A 22 26.71 -8.24 -21.89
C ASP A 22 26.58 -7.66 -20.48
N ASP A 23 26.51 -6.33 -20.34
CA ASP A 23 26.30 -5.68 -19.03
C ASP A 23 24.99 -6.10 -18.35
N ILE A 24 23.95 -6.42 -19.14
CA ILE A 24 22.66 -6.88 -18.60
C ILE A 24 22.69 -8.39 -18.38
N ILE A 25 23.26 -9.15 -19.32
CA ILE A 25 23.32 -10.62 -19.25
C ILE A 25 24.16 -11.09 -18.05
N ASP A 26 25.28 -10.42 -17.79
CA ASP A 26 26.19 -10.75 -16.69
C ASP A 26 25.79 -10.11 -15.35
N LEU A 27 24.68 -9.36 -15.31
CA LEU A 27 24.17 -8.73 -14.09
C LEU A 27 23.99 -9.66 -12.87
N PRO A 28 23.68 -10.97 -13.01
CA PRO A 28 23.71 -11.92 -11.89
C PRO A 28 25.07 -12.02 -11.17
N GLN A 29 26.17 -11.67 -11.84
CA GLN A 29 27.53 -11.72 -11.27
C GLN A 29 27.88 -10.45 -10.48
N LEU A 30 27.10 -9.37 -10.62
CA LEU A 30 27.32 -8.12 -9.91
C LEU A 30 26.83 -8.24 -8.46
N ASP A 31 27.69 -7.87 -7.50
CA ASP A 31 27.32 -7.87 -6.09
C ASP A 31 26.06 -7.00 -5.86
N PRO A 32 24.96 -7.55 -5.31
CA PRO A 32 23.72 -6.82 -5.00
C PRO A 32 23.92 -5.53 -4.19
N LYS A 33 24.97 -5.42 -3.37
CA LYS A 33 25.29 -4.20 -2.61
C LYS A 33 25.69 -3.02 -3.50
N LEU A 34 26.04 -3.28 -4.77
CA LEU A 34 26.39 -2.27 -5.76
C LEU A 34 25.19 -1.79 -6.58
N TRP A 35 24.01 -2.39 -6.39
CA TRP A 35 22.76 -1.92 -6.97
C TRP A 35 22.18 -0.81 -6.12
N VAL A 36 21.61 0.22 -6.74
CA VAL A 36 21.01 1.35 -5.99
C VAL A 36 19.74 0.93 -5.26
N ALA A 37 18.87 0.14 -5.87
CA ALA A 37 17.72 -0.48 -5.21
C ALA A 37 17.88 -1.99 -5.10
N LEU A 38 17.41 -2.55 -3.98
CA LEU A 38 17.25 -3.99 -3.74
C LEU A 38 15.80 -4.45 -3.94
N SER A 39 14.84 -3.53 -3.76
CA SER A 39 13.43 -3.74 -4.08
C SER A 39 12.70 -2.43 -4.38
N CYS A 40 11.61 -2.52 -5.13
CA CYS A 40 10.68 -1.42 -5.41
C CYS A 40 9.22 -1.91 -5.37
N PRO A 41 8.24 -1.03 -5.09
CA PRO A 41 6.82 -1.38 -5.17
C PRO A 41 6.36 -1.58 -6.61
N THR A 42 5.27 -2.31 -6.82
CA THR A 42 4.62 -2.44 -8.14
C THR A 42 3.64 -1.31 -8.46
N THR A 43 3.36 -0.44 -7.49
CA THR A 43 2.41 0.67 -7.61
C THR A 43 3.07 2.02 -7.28
N GLY A 44 2.43 3.12 -7.67
CA GLY A 44 2.91 4.47 -7.35
C GLY A 44 4.18 4.86 -8.12
N LEU A 45 4.38 4.25 -9.30
CA LEU A 45 5.49 4.51 -10.21
C LEU A 45 4.96 5.00 -11.57
N ASP A 46 5.73 5.88 -12.21
CA ASP A 46 5.62 6.27 -13.62
C ASP A 46 6.15 5.14 -14.53
N PHE A 47 5.44 4.02 -14.54
CA PHE A 47 5.83 2.82 -15.27
C PHE A 47 4.59 2.03 -15.74
N ASP A 48 4.76 1.21 -16.77
CA ASP A 48 3.67 0.35 -17.28
C ASP A 48 3.27 -0.69 -16.22
N GLU A 49 2.06 -0.55 -15.69
CA GLU A 49 1.53 -1.39 -14.59
C GLU A 49 1.52 -2.87 -14.95
N ARG A 50 1.19 -3.20 -16.20
CA ARG A 50 1.15 -4.58 -16.69
C ARG A 50 2.54 -5.21 -16.68
N THR A 51 3.57 -4.46 -17.06
CA THR A 51 4.96 -4.91 -16.99
C THR A 51 5.38 -5.20 -15.55
N LEU A 52 5.02 -4.33 -14.60
CA LEU A 52 5.33 -4.56 -13.17
C LEU A 52 4.60 -5.79 -12.63
N ALA A 53 3.34 -6.00 -13.01
CA ALA A 53 2.57 -7.18 -12.63
C ALA A 53 3.11 -8.49 -13.22
N LEU A 54 3.74 -8.44 -14.41
CA LEU A 54 4.38 -9.61 -15.03
C LEU A 54 5.79 -9.91 -14.48
N LEU A 55 6.35 -9.00 -13.69
CA LEU A 55 7.60 -9.19 -12.95
C LEU A 55 7.35 -9.73 -11.55
N ASP A 56 6.26 -9.30 -10.91
CA ASP A 56 5.80 -9.76 -9.60
C ASP A 56 5.10 -11.13 -9.70
N ASP A 57 5.88 -12.17 -10.03
CA ASP A 57 5.37 -13.52 -10.28
C ASP A 57 4.70 -14.13 -9.01
N ASP A 58 5.14 -13.76 -7.80
CA ASP A 58 4.55 -14.22 -6.53
C ASP A 58 3.42 -13.33 -6.00
N LYS A 59 3.13 -12.22 -6.69
CA LYS A 59 2.03 -11.27 -6.42
C LYS A 59 2.09 -10.66 -5.02
N ASP A 60 3.29 -10.42 -4.50
CA ASP A 60 3.48 -9.83 -3.18
C ASP A 60 3.53 -8.29 -3.20
N GLY A 61 3.39 -7.70 -4.39
CA GLY A 61 3.35 -6.27 -4.63
C GLY A 61 4.73 -5.61 -4.70
N ARG A 62 5.81 -6.40 -4.79
CA ARG A 62 7.19 -5.87 -4.77
C ARG A 62 8.08 -6.60 -5.75
N ILE A 63 8.84 -5.80 -6.51
CA ILE A 63 9.87 -6.32 -7.41
C ILE A 63 11.20 -6.28 -6.68
N ARG A 64 11.90 -7.41 -6.65
CA ARG A 64 13.22 -7.61 -6.05
C ARG A 64 14.25 -8.03 -7.10
N ILE A 65 15.50 -8.12 -6.67
CA ILE A 65 16.59 -8.58 -7.53
C ILE A 65 16.28 -9.93 -8.21
N PRO A 66 15.80 -10.99 -7.52
CA PRO A 66 15.50 -12.25 -8.16
C PRO A 66 14.50 -12.12 -9.33
N ASP A 67 13.48 -11.28 -9.19
CA ASP A 67 12.45 -11.07 -10.23
C ASP A 67 13.07 -10.46 -11.49
N ILE A 68 13.97 -9.49 -11.31
CA ILE A 68 14.72 -8.87 -12.41
C ILE A 68 15.65 -9.89 -13.08
N LEU A 69 16.38 -10.67 -12.30
CA LEU A 69 17.31 -11.69 -12.84
C LEU A 69 16.54 -12.80 -13.58
N ASN A 70 15.39 -13.22 -13.04
CA ASN A 70 14.48 -14.18 -13.68
C ASN A 70 13.95 -13.62 -15.01
N ALA A 71 13.58 -12.34 -15.06
CA ALA A 71 13.15 -11.68 -16.29
C ALA A 71 14.25 -11.63 -17.36
N ILE A 72 15.50 -11.29 -16.96
CA ILE A 72 16.66 -11.29 -17.86
C ILE A 72 16.90 -12.70 -18.42
N ASN A 73 16.90 -13.72 -17.55
CA ASN A 73 17.12 -15.10 -17.96
C ASN A 73 15.99 -15.60 -18.88
N TRP A 74 14.74 -15.27 -18.56
CA TRP A 74 13.57 -15.66 -19.35
C TRP A 74 13.61 -15.08 -20.77
N ILE A 75 13.97 -13.79 -20.91
CA ILE A 75 14.11 -13.14 -22.21
C ILE A 75 15.23 -13.74 -23.05
N LYS A 76 16.37 -14.04 -22.41
CA LYS A 76 17.59 -14.47 -23.09
C LYS A 76 17.35 -15.65 -24.04
N ASP A 77 16.44 -16.54 -23.67
CA ASP A 77 16.09 -17.72 -24.48
C ASP A 77 15.08 -17.42 -25.60
N LYS A 78 14.44 -16.25 -25.60
CA LYS A 78 13.31 -15.88 -26.46
C LYS A 78 13.68 -14.89 -27.57
N ILE A 79 14.80 -14.18 -27.44
CA ILE A 79 15.27 -13.22 -28.44
C ILE A 79 16.60 -13.63 -29.08
N VAL A 80 16.86 -13.13 -30.29
CA VAL A 80 18.11 -13.37 -31.03
C VAL A 80 19.26 -12.52 -30.48
N SER A 81 19.03 -11.22 -30.27
CA SER A 81 20.02 -10.33 -29.65
C SER A 81 19.42 -9.48 -28.53
N PHE A 82 20.12 -9.47 -27.39
CA PHE A 82 19.79 -8.63 -26.24
C PHE A 82 20.10 -7.13 -26.48
N ASP A 83 20.85 -6.78 -27.53
CA ASP A 83 21.20 -5.39 -27.85
C ASP A 83 19.96 -4.52 -28.09
N ASN A 84 18.89 -5.12 -28.63
CA ASN A 84 17.67 -4.39 -28.92
C ASN A 84 16.95 -3.91 -27.65
N ILE A 85 17.17 -4.57 -26.51
CA ILE A 85 16.59 -4.16 -25.22
C ILE A 85 17.16 -2.82 -24.76
N LEU A 86 18.46 -2.56 -25.00
CA LEU A 86 19.08 -1.28 -24.66
C LEU A 86 18.42 -0.11 -25.37
N THR A 87 17.85 -0.35 -26.56
CA THR A 87 17.17 0.69 -27.34
C THR A 87 15.74 0.98 -26.88
N SER A 88 15.15 0.17 -25.99
CA SER A 88 13.79 0.34 -25.46
C SER A 88 12.74 0.60 -26.55
N ARG A 89 12.79 -0.17 -27.65
CA ARG A 89 11.88 0.02 -28.79
C ARG A 89 10.43 -0.27 -28.38
N PRO A 90 9.45 0.54 -28.85
CA PRO A 90 8.04 0.31 -28.53
C PRO A 90 7.44 -0.91 -29.26
N THR A 91 8.19 -1.51 -30.19
CA THR A 91 7.75 -2.61 -31.05
C THR A 91 8.75 -3.76 -30.98
N LEU A 92 8.25 -4.99 -31.03
CA LEU A 92 9.04 -6.22 -31.16
C LEU A 92 9.15 -6.62 -32.65
N PRO A 93 10.32 -6.50 -33.29
CA PRO A 93 10.50 -7.02 -34.66
C PRO A 93 10.38 -8.54 -34.67
N LEU A 94 9.68 -9.09 -35.66
CA LEU A 94 9.48 -10.55 -35.76
C LEU A 94 10.78 -11.31 -36.01
N SER A 95 11.77 -10.66 -36.63
CA SER A 95 13.12 -11.19 -36.84
C SER A 95 13.90 -11.41 -35.55
N GLU A 96 13.49 -10.76 -34.45
CA GLU A 96 14.16 -10.87 -33.16
C GLU A 96 13.69 -12.05 -32.33
N ILE A 97 12.59 -12.72 -32.72
CA ILE A 97 12.11 -13.91 -32.01
C ILE A 97 13.07 -15.07 -32.30
N ASN A 98 13.62 -15.69 -31.26
CA ASN A 98 14.56 -16.80 -31.41
C ASN A 98 13.85 -18.08 -31.89
N THR A 99 13.90 -18.37 -33.19
CA THR A 99 13.29 -19.56 -33.79
C THR A 99 14.13 -20.84 -33.71
N SER A 100 15.22 -20.84 -32.95
CA SER A 100 16.06 -22.04 -32.77
C SER A 100 15.37 -23.11 -31.91
N THR A 101 14.36 -22.72 -31.12
CA THR A 101 13.55 -23.61 -30.29
C THR A 101 12.17 -23.85 -30.90
N GLU A 102 11.55 -25.00 -30.61
CA GLU A 102 10.16 -25.28 -31.06
C GLU A 102 9.16 -24.25 -30.52
N GLN A 103 9.32 -23.80 -29.27
CA GLN A 103 8.52 -22.73 -28.71
C GLN A 103 8.71 -21.42 -29.50
N GLY A 104 9.94 -21.06 -29.84
CA GLY A 104 10.20 -19.84 -30.63
C GLY A 104 9.59 -19.87 -32.03
N LYS A 105 9.60 -21.03 -32.70
CA LYS A 105 8.88 -21.21 -33.98
C LYS A 105 7.38 -21.01 -33.82
N LYS A 106 6.78 -21.57 -32.76
CA LYS A 106 5.36 -21.36 -32.44
C LYS A 106 5.06 -19.89 -32.17
N LEU A 107 5.88 -19.20 -31.36
CA LEU A 107 5.72 -17.77 -31.08
C LEU A 107 5.76 -16.92 -32.35
N LEU A 108 6.65 -17.23 -33.30
CA LEU A 108 6.68 -16.52 -34.59
C LEU A 108 5.40 -16.75 -35.42
N ILE A 109 4.89 -17.99 -35.45
CA ILE A 109 3.61 -18.31 -36.12
C ILE A 109 2.46 -17.56 -35.45
N THR A 110 2.40 -17.57 -34.12
CA THR A 110 1.40 -16.85 -33.34
C THR A 110 1.46 -15.35 -33.62
N ALA A 111 2.65 -14.74 -33.59
CA ALA A 111 2.83 -13.32 -33.85
C ALA A 111 2.39 -12.92 -35.27
N ARG A 112 2.73 -13.72 -36.29
CA ARG A 112 2.24 -13.52 -37.67
C ARG A 112 0.72 -13.68 -37.76
N SER A 113 0.16 -14.64 -37.05
CA SER A 113 -1.29 -14.90 -37.03
C SER A 113 -2.07 -13.76 -36.34
N ILE A 114 -1.51 -13.18 -35.27
CA ILE A 114 -2.05 -11.96 -34.63
C ILE A 114 -2.12 -10.82 -35.66
N LEU A 115 -1.01 -10.52 -36.31
CA LEU A 115 -0.95 -9.44 -37.30
C LEU A 115 -1.91 -9.70 -38.47
N ALA A 116 -2.01 -10.94 -38.94
CA ALA A 116 -2.94 -11.30 -40.01
C ALA A 116 -4.41 -11.10 -39.62
N ASN A 117 -4.80 -11.51 -38.40
CA ASN A 117 -6.15 -11.30 -37.88
C ASN A 117 -6.50 -9.81 -37.71
N LEU A 118 -5.51 -8.96 -37.47
CA LEU A 118 -5.67 -7.49 -37.41
C LEU A 118 -5.60 -6.82 -38.79
N GLY A 119 -5.49 -7.57 -39.88
CA GLY A 119 -5.37 -7.05 -41.24
C GLY A 119 -3.99 -6.47 -41.58
N LYS A 120 -2.98 -6.71 -40.74
CA LYS A 120 -1.60 -6.19 -40.85
C LYS A 120 -0.63 -7.24 -41.43
N ASN A 121 -1.01 -7.91 -42.51
CA ASN A 121 -0.25 -9.03 -43.10
C ASN A 121 1.20 -8.70 -43.50
N GLN A 122 1.49 -7.43 -43.80
CA GLN A 122 2.82 -6.97 -44.23
C GLN A 122 3.65 -6.37 -43.09
N ALA A 123 3.11 -6.30 -41.86
CA ALA A 123 3.85 -5.77 -40.73
C ALA A 123 4.96 -6.75 -40.30
N GLU A 124 6.16 -6.20 -40.07
CA GLU A 124 7.34 -6.97 -39.63
C GLU A 124 7.62 -6.83 -38.13
N SER A 125 6.72 -6.18 -37.39
CA SER A 125 6.85 -5.95 -35.95
C SER A 125 5.50 -6.00 -35.25
N LEU A 126 5.52 -6.44 -34.00
CA LEU A 126 4.37 -6.54 -33.11
C LEU A 126 4.41 -5.44 -32.04
N THR A 127 3.29 -4.80 -31.75
CA THR A 127 3.15 -3.79 -30.69
C THR A 127 2.36 -4.30 -29.49
N GLN A 128 2.43 -3.59 -28.36
CA GLN A 128 1.61 -3.89 -27.17
C GLN A 128 0.12 -3.85 -27.52
N ASP A 129 -0.31 -2.85 -28.29
CA ASP A 129 -1.70 -2.68 -28.72
C ASP A 129 -2.17 -3.84 -29.61
N ASP A 130 -1.31 -4.36 -30.49
CA ASP A 130 -1.64 -5.51 -31.34
C ASP A 130 -1.94 -6.76 -30.49
N VAL A 131 -1.13 -6.99 -29.46
CA VAL A 131 -1.33 -8.12 -28.53
C VAL A 131 -2.62 -7.94 -27.73
N GLN A 132 -2.87 -6.73 -27.21
CA GLN A 132 -4.12 -6.43 -26.47
C GLN A 132 -5.37 -6.55 -27.34
N GLN A 133 -5.32 -6.12 -28.60
CA GLN A 133 -6.42 -6.30 -29.54
C GLN A 133 -6.64 -7.78 -29.87
N SER A 134 -5.57 -8.56 -30.02
CA SER A 134 -5.66 -10.01 -30.20
C SER A 134 -6.39 -10.70 -29.06
N PHE A 135 -6.08 -10.35 -27.80
CA PHE A 135 -6.81 -10.87 -26.64
C PHE A 135 -8.30 -10.59 -26.75
N LYS A 136 -8.69 -9.34 -27.03
CA LYS A 136 -10.11 -8.96 -27.15
C LYS A 136 -10.84 -9.72 -28.26
N ILE A 137 -10.20 -9.91 -29.41
CA ILE A 137 -10.79 -10.62 -30.55
C ILE A 137 -10.92 -12.11 -30.24
N ASN A 138 -9.87 -12.73 -29.72
CA ASN A 138 -9.82 -14.17 -29.52
C ASN A 138 -10.59 -14.62 -28.28
N ALA A 139 -10.80 -13.77 -27.28
CA ALA A 139 -11.60 -14.08 -26.09
C ALA A 139 -13.04 -14.48 -26.43
N SER A 140 -13.56 -14.06 -27.58
CA SER A 140 -14.91 -14.41 -28.03
C SER A 140 -15.00 -15.73 -28.82
N LYS A 141 -13.86 -16.35 -29.15
CA LYS A 141 -13.81 -17.59 -29.94
C LYS A 141 -13.91 -18.80 -29.02
N LEU A 142 -14.66 -19.81 -29.46
CA LEU A 142 -14.75 -21.10 -28.76
C LEU A 142 -13.41 -21.84 -28.72
N TYR A 143 -12.64 -21.78 -29.82
CA TYR A 143 -11.29 -22.35 -29.90
C TYR A 143 -10.28 -21.21 -29.89
N ASN A 144 -9.83 -20.83 -28.70
CA ASN A 144 -8.89 -19.72 -28.46
C ASN A 144 -7.50 -20.22 -28.01
N GLY A 145 -7.32 -21.54 -27.89
CA GLY A 145 -6.08 -22.22 -27.56
C GLY A 145 -5.65 -22.07 -26.10
N ASP A 146 -6.57 -21.84 -25.16
CA ASP A 146 -6.33 -21.85 -23.71
C ASP A 146 -6.66 -23.20 -23.04
N LEU A 147 -7.26 -24.13 -23.78
CA LEU A 147 -7.69 -25.46 -23.32
C LEU A 147 -8.75 -25.42 -22.20
N ILE A 148 -9.45 -24.31 -22.03
CA ILE A 148 -10.50 -24.10 -21.03
C ILE A 148 -11.81 -23.79 -21.76
N PHE A 149 -12.84 -24.59 -21.51
CA PHE A 149 -14.12 -24.42 -22.19
C PHE A 149 -15.22 -23.98 -21.23
N PRO A 150 -15.78 -22.76 -21.39
CA PRO A 150 -17.00 -22.36 -20.70
C PRO A 150 -18.23 -23.02 -21.32
N ALA A 151 -19.37 -22.95 -20.61
CA ALA A 151 -20.67 -23.41 -21.10
C ALA A 151 -21.21 -22.49 -22.22
N SER A 152 -20.54 -22.50 -23.37
CA SER A 152 -20.79 -21.59 -24.48
C SER A 152 -22.05 -21.95 -25.25
N ALA A 153 -22.82 -20.93 -25.66
CA ALA A 153 -23.98 -21.07 -26.53
C ALA A 153 -23.65 -21.66 -27.92
N GLN A 154 -22.36 -21.69 -28.31
CA GLN A 154 -21.88 -22.30 -29.56
C GLN A 154 -21.82 -23.83 -29.47
N LEU A 155 -21.94 -24.42 -28.28
CA LEU A 155 -21.87 -25.86 -28.05
C LEU A 155 -23.27 -26.50 -28.08
N PRO A 156 -23.37 -27.81 -28.36
CA PRO A 156 -24.62 -28.55 -28.16
C PRO A 156 -25.10 -28.46 -26.70
N THR A 157 -26.42 -28.41 -26.48
CA THR A 157 -27.02 -28.26 -25.14
C THR A 157 -26.53 -29.32 -24.14
N GLN A 158 -26.29 -30.55 -24.58
CA GLN A 158 -25.76 -31.61 -23.72
C GLN A 158 -24.34 -31.32 -23.21
N MET A 159 -23.48 -30.76 -24.07
CA MET A 159 -22.13 -30.37 -23.70
C MET A 159 -22.13 -29.13 -22.79
N GLN A 160 -23.03 -28.17 -23.02
CA GLN A 160 -23.22 -27.04 -22.11
C GLN A 160 -23.58 -27.53 -20.70
N SER A 161 -24.58 -28.40 -20.58
CA SER A 161 -24.96 -28.97 -19.30
C SER A 161 -23.83 -29.79 -18.66
N PHE A 162 -23.10 -30.58 -19.44
CA PHE A 162 -21.92 -31.31 -18.95
C PHE A 162 -20.89 -30.37 -18.29
N ILE A 163 -20.57 -29.26 -18.98
CA ILE A 163 -19.64 -28.24 -18.46
C ILE A 163 -20.21 -27.55 -17.22
N GLU A 164 -21.48 -27.13 -17.24
CA GLU A 164 -22.13 -26.48 -16.09
C GLU A 164 -22.12 -27.35 -14.84
N PHE A 165 -22.42 -28.65 -14.96
CA PHE A 165 -22.40 -29.56 -13.82
C PHE A 165 -20.99 -29.87 -13.33
N ALA A 166 -20.02 -29.97 -14.22
CA ALA A 166 -18.61 -30.11 -13.84
C ALA A 166 -18.13 -28.87 -13.06
N ILE A 167 -18.47 -27.66 -13.52
CA ILE A 167 -18.20 -26.39 -12.81
C ILE A 167 -18.82 -26.41 -11.41
N LYS A 168 -20.09 -26.79 -11.30
CA LYS A 168 -20.82 -26.75 -10.02
C LYS A 168 -20.29 -27.76 -9.00
N THR A 169 -19.80 -28.92 -9.44
CA THR A 169 -19.48 -30.05 -8.54
C THR A 169 -17.99 -30.28 -8.30
N VAL A 170 -17.15 -29.99 -9.30
CA VAL A 170 -15.68 -30.09 -9.19
C VAL A 170 -15.04 -28.70 -9.06
N GLY A 171 -15.63 -27.71 -9.72
CA GLY A 171 -15.14 -26.33 -9.78
C GLY A 171 -14.66 -25.96 -11.19
N ALA A 172 -14.08 -24.77 -11.33
CA ALA A 172 -13.74 -24.20 -12.64
C ALA A 172 -12.42 -23.44 -12.66
N GLU A 173 -11.88 -23.28 -13.87
CA GLU A 173 -10.83 -22.33 -14.20
C GLU A 173 -11.39 -21.16 -14.99
N LYS A 174 -10.61 -20.07 -15.07
CA LYS A 174 -10.97 -18.90 -15.86
C LYS A 174 -10.49 -19.06 -17.30
N ASP A 175 -11.43 -19.14 -18.24
CA ASP A 175 -11.18 -19.02 -19.67
C ASP A 175 -10.64 -17.61 -20.00
N MET A 176 -10.05 -17.44 -21.19
CA MET A 176 -9.51 -16.18 -21.67
C MET A 176 -10.54 -15.04 -21.71
N SER A 177 -11.85 -15.35 -21.80
CA SER A 177 -12.93 -14.37 -21.67
C SER A 177 -13.23 -13.92 -20.24
N GLY A 178 -12.65 -14.59 -19.24
CA GLY A 178 -12.93 -14.43 -17.81
C GLY A 178 -14.13 -15.25 -17.31
N GLN A 179 -14.77 -16.02 -18.18
CA GLN A 179 -15.86 -16.93 -17.80
C GLN A 179 -15.32 -18.18 -17.09
N ASP A 180 -16.15 -18.79 -16.25
CA ASP A 180 -15.85 -20.08 -15.65
C ASP A 180 -15.98 -21.19 -16.70
N GLY A 181 -14.93 -21.99 -16.83
CA GLY A 181 -14.86 -23.13 -17.73
C GLY A 181 -14.12 -24.30 -17.12
N ILE A 182 -14.13 -25.43 -17.81
CA ILE A 182 -13.45 -26.65 -17.36
C ILE A 182 -12.25 -26.99 -18.23
N THR A 183 -11.23 -27.55 -17.59
CA THR A 183 -10.08 -28.19 -18.25
C THR A 183 -10.37 -29.68 -18.46
N LEU A 184 -9.49 -30.36 -19.19
CA LEU A 184 -9.55 -31.82 -19.34
C LEU A 184 -9.48 -32.56 -18.00
N ASP A 185 -8.68 -32.07 -17.06
CA ASP A 185 -8.54 -32.69 -15.74
C ASP A 185 -9.83 -32.56 -14.91
N ILE A 186 -10.48 -31.40 -14.98
CA ILE A 186 -11.79 -31.17 -14.34
C ILE A 186 -12.85 -32.08 -14.98
N ALA A 187 -12.88 -32.19 -16.31
CA ALA A 187 -13.81 -33.09 -17.01
C ALA A 187 -13.62 -34.56 -16.60
N LYS A 188 -12.37 -35.03 -16.50
CA LYS A 188 -12.03 -36.39 -16.05
C LYS A 188 -12.41 -36.63 -14.59
N ALA A 189 -12.11 -35.68 -13.70
CA ALA A 189 -12.48 -35.76 -12.30
C ALA A 189 -14.01 -35.82 -12.13
N PHE A 190 -14.75 -35.02 -12.89
CA PHE A 190 -16.21 -35.02 -12.89
C PHE A 190 -16.78 -36.38 -13.29
N VAL A 191 -16.34 -36.94 -14.43
CA VAL A 191 -16.77 -38.27 -14.88
C VAL A 191 -16.40 -39.36 -13.88
N SER A 192 -15.19 -39.30 -13.30
CA SER A 192 -14.76 -40.23 -12.26
C SER A 192 -15.66 -40.15 -11.02
N ASN A 193 -16.01 -38.95 -10.57
CA ASN A 193 -16.87 -38.74 -9.40
C ASN A 193 -18.28 -39.30 -9.63
N ILE A 194 -18.82 -39.15 -10.84
CA ILE A 194 -20.11 -39.74 -11.21
C ILE A 194 -20.06 -41.27 -11.13
N LYS A 195 -19.02 -41.90 -11.68
CA LYS A 195 -18.85 -43.35 -11.62
C LYS A 195 -18.69 -43.88 -10.19
N ILE A 196 -17.89 -43.19 -9.37
CA ILE A 196 -17.71 -43.51 -7.95
C ILE A 196 -19.05 -43.43 -7.22
N TRP A 197 -19.83 -42.37 -7.47
CA TRP A 197 -21.13 -42.17 -6.85
C TRP A 197 -22.16 -43.22 -7.29
N GLN A 198 -22.24 -43.52 -8.59
CA GLN A 198 -23.14 -44.54 -9.14
C GLN A 198 -22.81 -45.94 -8.61
N GLN A 199 -21.53 -46.28 -8.52
CA GLN A 199 -21.09 -47.57 -7.96
C GLN A 199 -21.55 -47.69 -6.52
N TRP A 200 -21.32 -46.65 -5.70
CA TRP A 200 -21.77 -46.63 -4.31
C TRP A 200 -23.30 -46.74 -4.17
N GLN A 201 -24.08 -46.03 -5.00
CA GLN A 201 -25.55 -46.16 -5.03
C GLN A 201 -26.02 -47.56 -5.43
N THR A 202 -25.30 -48.19 -6.37
CA THR A 202 -25.58 -49.56 -6.82
C THR A 202 -25.27 -50.57 -5.72
N ASP A 203 -24.15 -50.40 -5.00
CA ASP A 203 -23.78 -51.23 -3.86
C ASP A 203 -24.83 -51.13 -2.73
N ILE A 204 -25.36 -49.92 -2.48
CA ILE A 204 -26.44 -49.70 -1.50
C ILE A 204 -27.70 -50.46 -1.92
N SER A 205 -28.08 -50.32 -3.19
CA SER A 205 -29.29 -50.96 -3.74
C SER A 205 -29.19 -52.50 -3.75
N ASN A 206 -27.98 -53.04 -3.92
CA ASN A 206 -27.73 -54.48 -3.93
C ASN A 206 -27.57 -55.09 -2.53
N THR A 207 -27.50 -54.28 -1.48
CA THR A 207 -27.33 -54.77 -0.10
C THR A 207 -28.61 -55.44 0.39
N GLN A 208 -28.59 -56.77 0.52
CA GLN A 208 -29.72 -57.53 1.03
C GLN A 208 -29.96 -57.24 2.51
N THR A 209 -31.19 -56.87 2.83
CA THR A 209 -31.64 -56.56 4.20
C THR A 209 -33.02 -57.21 4.39
N PRO A 210 -33.38 -57.61 5.62
CA PRO A 210 -34.68 -58.23 5.88
C PRO A 210 -35.87 -57.27 5.66
N PHE A 211 -35.61 -55.98 5.44
CA PHE A 211 -36.64 -54.95 5.26
C PHE A 211 -36.76 -54.42 3.81
N GLY A 212 -35.94 -54.90 2.88
CA GLY A 212 -35.99 -54.52 1.46
C GLY A 212 -35.98 -53.00 1.24
N ALA A 213 -36.97 -52.49 0.51
CA ALA A 213 -37.10 -51.06 0.19
C ALA A 213 -37.25 -50.14 1.43
N ASN A 214 -37.65 -50.69 2.59
CA ASN A 214 -37.83 -49.91 3.81
C ASN A 214 -36.52 -49.67 4.59
N SER A 215 -35.41 -50.30 4.19
CA SER A 215 -34.15 -50.27 4.96
C SER A 215 -33.57 -48.86 5.13
N ALA A 216 -33.69 -48.00 4.11
CA ALA A 216 -33.24 -46.60 4.21
C ALA A 216 -34.04 -45.81 5.26
N GLU A 217 -35.37 -45.97 5.28
CA GLU A 217 -36.24 -45.30 6.23
C GLU A 217 -36.05 -45.84 7.65
N ILE A 218 -35.93 -47.16 7.80
CA ILE A 218 -35.67 -47.80 9.08
C ILE A 218 -34.33 -47.34 9.64
N TRP A 219 -33.27 -47.31 8.84
CA TRP A 219 -31.96 -46.83 9.27
C TRP A 219 -32.01 -45.38 9.76
N LYS A 220 -32.70 -44.49 9.03
CA LYS A 220 -32.92 -43.10 9.46
C LYS A 220 -33.65 -43.02 10.81
N LEU A 221 -34.69 -43.84 11.01
CA LEU A 221 -35.41 -43.91 12.28
C LEU A 221 -34.56 -44.49 13.41
N ILE A 222 -33.71 -45.49 13.13
CA ILE A 222 -32.75 -46.03 14.10
C ILE A 222 -31.80 -44.94 14.56
N GLN A 223 -31.20 -44.17 13.65
CA GLN A 223 -30.28 -43.08 14.02
C GLN A 223 -30.95 -42.05 14.94
N LEU A 224 -32.22 -41.74 14.70
CA LEU A 224 -32.98 -40.78 15.51
C LEU A 224 -33.43 -41.35 16.87
N LEU A 225 -33.86 -42.61 16.90
CA LEU A 225 -34.48 -43.23 18.08
C LEU A 225 -33.47 -43.93 18.98
N LYS A 226 -32.29 -44.30 18.47
CA LYS A 226 -31.28 -45.06 19.21
C LYS A 226 -30.90 -44.47 20.56
N PRO A 227 -30.61 -43.16 20.70
CA PRO A 227 -30.31 -42.57 22.01
C PRO A 227 -31.45 -42.74 23.02
N LYS A 228 -32.71 -42.81 22.56
CA LYS A 228 -33.89 -42.92 23.42
C LYS A 228 -34.28 -44.34 23.77
N ILE A 229 -34.17 -45.26 22.81
CA ILE A 229 -34.43 -46.67 23.05
C ILE A 229 -33.31 -47.28 23.91
N ASP A 230 -32.05 -46.91 23.68
CA ASP A 230 -30.92 -47.35 24.50
C ASP A 230 -31.00 -46.78 25.93
N ASP A 231 -31.34 -45.50 26.10
CA ASP A 231 -31.56 -44.89 27.43
C ASP A 231 -32.72 -45.57 28.18
N TYR A 232 -33.82 -45.90 27.50
CA TYR A 232 -34.92 -46.65 28.11
C TYR A 232 -34.46 -47.99 28.67
N PHE A 233 -33.81 -48.83 27.85
CA PHE A 233 -33.36 -50.15 28.31
C PHE A 233 -32.27 -50.06 29.39
N LEU A 234 -31.36 -49.09 29.31
CA LEU A 234 -30.38 -48.84 30.36
C LEU A 234 -31.06 -48.48 31.69
N ARG A 235 -32.10 -47.65 31.67
CA ARG A 235 -32.88 -47.30 32.88
C ARG A 235 -33.65 -48.50 33.43
N VAL A 236 -34.20 -49.35 32.57
CA VAL A 236 -34.86 -50.60 33.00
C VAL A 236 -33.84 -51.53 33.68
N GLU A 237 -32.64 -51.70 33.11
CA GLU A 237 -31.57 -52.48 33.73
C GLU A 237 -31.12 -51.88 35.07
N LEU A 238 -30.95 -50.55 35.15
CA LEU A 238 -30.61 -49.86 36.39
C LEU A 238 -31.70 -49.99 37.46
N ALA A 239 -32.98 -49.94 37.07
CA ALA A 239 -34.10 -50.15 37.98
C ALA A 239 -34.13 -51.59 38.51
N GLN A 240 -33.71 -52.59 37.72
CA GLN A 240 -33.57 -53.97 38.17
C GLN A 240 -32.38 -54.15 39.11
N TYR A 241 -31.25 -53.51 38.81
CA TYR A 241 -30.05 -53.57 39.65
C TYR A 241 -30.25 -52.87 41.00
N ALA A 242 -30.91 -51.71 41.01
CA ALA A 242 -31.19 -50.92 42.19
C ALA A 242 -32.68 -50.51 42.23
N PRO A 243 -33.58 -51.37 42.74
CA PRO A 243 -35.03 -51.10 42.78
C PRO A 243 -35.40 -49.78 43.46
N GLN A 244 -34.65 -49.38 44.50
CA GLN A 244 -34.82 -48.09 45.18
C GLN A 244 -34.60 -46.86 44.28
N ALA A 245 -33.93 -46.99 43.12
CA ALA A 245 -33.68 -45.89 42.19
C ALA A 245 -34.77 -45.72 41.11
N GLN A 246 -35.72 -46.66 41.00
CA GLN A 246 -36.72 -46.69 39.93
C GLN A 246 -37.58 -45.41 39.83
N SER A 247 -37.92 -44.79 40.97
CA SER A 247 -38.68 -43.54 41.01
C SER A 247 -37.89 -42.38 40.38
N VAL A 248 -36.62 -42.26 40.73
CA VAL A 248 -35.71 -41.21 40.22
C VAL A 248 -35.41 -41.39 38.73
N LEU A 249 -35.43 -42.63 38.22
CA LEU A 249 -35.20 -42.95 36.80
C LEU A 249 -36.39 -42.57 35.90
N ASN A 250 -37.60 -42.42 36.44
CA ASN A 250 -38.80 -42.10 35.67
C ASN A 250 -39.02 -40.61 35.43
N VAL A 251 -38.75 -39.76 36.44
CA VAL A 251 -38.70 -38.29 36.39
C VAL A 251 -38.63 -37.71 37.81
N ASP A 252 -37.91 -36.59 37.92
CA ASP A 252 -37.77 -35.71 39.08
C ASP A 252 -38.95 -34.70 39.14
N GLU A 253 -39.50 -34.38 40.31
CA GLU A 253 -40.78 -33.63 40.48
C GLU A 253 -40.82 -32.26 39.76
N LYS A 254 -39.67 -31.71 39.38
CA LYS A 254 -39.51 -30.43 38.67
C LYS A 254 -40.16 -30.36 37.27
N TYR A 255 -40.43 -31.49 36.61
CA TYR A 255 -41.13 -31.52 35.31
C TYR A 255 -42.65 -31.66 35.45
N ILE A 256 -43.17 -31.65 36.68
CA ILE A 256 -44.61 -31.76 36.99
C ILE A 256 -45.27 -30.36 37.02
N VAL A 257 -44.49 -29.27 37.02
CA VAL A 257 -45.05 -27.91 37.02
C VAL A 257 -45.45 -27.53 35.58
N PRO A 258 -46.75 -27.37 35.29
CA PRO A 258 -47.17 -26.99 33.96
C PRO A 258 -46.75 -25.56 33.66
N ASN A 259 -46.26 -25.30 32.44
CA ASN A 259 -46.20 -23.93 31.93
C ASN A 259 -47.62 -23.32 31.92
N GLN A 260 -47.75 -22.01 31.71
CA GLN A 260 -49.01 -21.25 31.82
C GLN A 260 -50.23 -21.85 31.07
N ASN A 261 -50.01 -22.76 30.11
CA ASN A 261 -51.05 -23.44 29.32
C ASN A 261 -51.24 -24.94 29.65
N GLY A 262 -50.64 -25.48 30.70
CA GLY A 262 -50.84 -26.88 31.11
C GLY A 262 -50.04 -27.93 30.32
N LEU A 263 -49.23 -27.54 29.33
CA LEU A 263 -48.49 -28.43 28.44
C LEU A 263 -46.96 -28.24 28.57
N LEU A 264 -46.21 -29.33 28.42
CA LEU A 264 -44.73 -29.32 28.38
C LEU A 264 -44.23 -28.88 27.00
N SER A 265 -43.08 -28.18 26.96
CA SER A 265 -42.39 -27.85 25.69
C SER A 265 -41.72 -29.08 25.06
N ASN A 266 -41.34 -29.00 23.79
CA ASN A 266 -40.62 -30.08 23.11
C ASN A 266 -39.27 -30.39 23.78
N GLU A 267 -38.58 -29.38 24.30
CA GLU A 267 -37.31 -29.55 25.02
C GLU A 267 -37.52 -30.28 26.35
N ALA A 268 -38.59 -29.94 27.09
CA ALA A 268 -38.94 -30.62 28.33
C ALA A 268 -39.38 -32.07 28.06
N LEU A 269 -40.22 -32.30 27.04
CA LEU A 269 -40.60 -33.66 26.61
C LEU A 269 -39.39 -34.47 26.15
N ALA A 270 -38.41 -33.86 25.48
CA ALA A 270 -37.19 -34.53 25.06
C ALA A 270 -36.31 -35.00 26.23
N GLN A 271 -36.46 -34.46 27.44
CA GLN A 271 -35.70 -34.88 28.62
C GLN A 271 -36.35 -36.06 29.37
N LEU A 272 -37.63 -36.32 29.14
CA LEU A 272 -38.33 -37.48 29.71
C LEU A 272 -37.85 -38.78 29.04
N PRO A 273 -37.92 -39.93 29.76
CA PRO A 273 -37.69 -41.23 29.16
C PRO A 273 -38.70 -41.51 28.03
N LEU A 274 -38.36 -42.47 27.16
CA LEU A 274 -39.19 -42.80 26.00
C LEU A 274 -40.55 -43.40 26.40
N SER A 275 -40.56 -44.18 27.48
CA SER A 275 -41.76 -44.69 28.16
C SER A 275 -41.46 -44.78 29.66
N LYS A 276 -42.49 -45.05 30.46
CA LYS A 276 -42.35 -45.24 31.91
C LYS A 276 -41.44 -46.44 32.19
N ILE A 277 -40.43 -46.23 33.03
CA ILE A 277 -39.52 -47.27 33.51
C ILE A 277 -40.23 -48.12 34.56
N ASP A 278 -40.58 -49.34 34.20
CA ASP A 278 -41.11 -50.35 35.08
C ASP A 278 -40.21 -51.61 35.09
N ASN A 279 -40.69 -52.69 35.69
CA ASN A 279 -39.96 -53.97 35.69
C ASN A 279 -40.21 -54.79 34.41
N SER A 280 -40.89 -54.22 33.40
CA SER A 280 -41.08 -54.85 32.09
C SER A 280 -39.75 -54.87 31.35
N LEU A 281 -39.35 -56.05 30.89
CA LEU A 281 -38.19 -56.23 30.00
C LEU A 281 -38.49 -55.79 28.55
N THR A 282 -39.66 -55.20 28.29
CA THR A 282 -40.13 -54.79 26.95
C THR A 282 -40.63 -53.36 26.95
N LEU A 283 -40.41 -52.66 25.84
CA LEU A 283 -40.95 -51.33 25.55
C LEU A 283 -42.30 -51.46 24.82
N ASP A 284 -43.38 -50.91 25.38
CA ASP A 284 -44.67 -50.78 24.68
C ASP A 284 -44.56 -49.72 23.57
N LEU A 285 -44.86 -50.11 22.33
CA LEU A 285 -44.78 -49.27 21.13
C LEU A 285 -46.11 -48.54 20.82
N VAL A 286 -47.14 -48.74 21.65
CA VAL A 286 -48.51 -48.21 21.47
C VAL A 286 -48.91 -47.29 22.61
N ASN A 287 -48.77 -47.75 23.85
CA ASN A 287 -49.20 -47.05 25.05
C ASN A 287 -48.02 -46.48 25.83
N GLY A 288 -48.24 -45.37 26.54
CA GLY A 288 -47.23 -44.81 27.45
C GLY A 288 -45.99 -44.21 26.77
N VAL A 289 -45.96 -44.14 25.43
CA VAL A 289 -44.87 -43.52 24.67
C VAL A 289 -44.89 -42.00 24.83
N ASN A 290 -43.71 -41.43 25.05
CA ASN A 290 -43.48 -40.00 25.10
C ASN A 290 -44.09 -39.28 23.87
N PRO A 291 -44.99 -38.29 24.06
CA PRO A 291 -45.71 -37.63 22.98
C PRO A 291 -44.82 -37.08 21.86
N LEU A 292 -43.62 -36.60 22.19
CA LEU A 292 -42.67 -36.04 21.22
C LEU A 292 -42.16 -37.09 20.20
N TRP A 293 -42.10 -38.36 20.62
CA TRP A 293 -41.53 -39.47 19.86
C TRP A 293 -42.59 -40.43 19.30
N LYS A 294 -43.86 -40.25 19.68
CA LYS A 294 -44.97 -41.17 19.37
C LYS A 294 -45.09 -41.48 17.88
N ASP A 295 -45.09 -40.46 17.02
CA ASP A 295 -45.24 -40.66 15.56
C ASP A 295 -44.06 -41.44 14.97
N LYS A 296 -42.84 -41.15 15.43
CA LYS A 296 -41.62 -41.84 14.98
C LYS A 296 -41.60 -43.29 15.43
N ILE A 297 -42.02 -43.57 16.68
CA ILE A 297 -42.14 -44.92 17.23
C ILE A 297 -43.25 -45.70 16.51
N SER A 298 -44.39 -45.07 16.21
CA SER A 298 -45.47 -45.69 15.45
C SER A 298 -45.05 -46.04 14.02
N ARG A 299 -44.30 -45.15 13.35
CA ARG A 299 -43.73 -45.43 12.03
C ARG A 299 -42.69 -46.56 12.10
N PHE A 300 -41.77 -46.51 13.05
CA PHE A 300 -40.77 -47.55 13.27
C PHE A 300 -41.44 -48.92 13.49
N LYS A 301 -42.42 -48.99 14.41
CA LYS A 301 -43.24 -50.18 14.67
C LYS A 301 -43.82 -50.76 13.38
N THR A 302 -44.42 -49.92 12.53
CA THR A 302 -45.02 -50.36 11.26
C THR A 302 -43.99 -51.01 10.34
N LEU A 303 -42.78 -50.45 10.28
CA LEU A 303 -41.73 -50.90 9.39
C LEU A 303 -41.02 -52.17 9.88
N VAL A 304 -40.93 -52.39 11.21
CA VAL A 304 -40.22 -53.55 11.80
C VAL A 304 -41.15 -54.64 12.33
N ALA A 305 -42.48 -54.53 12.13
CA ALA A 305 -43.48 -55.42 12.72
C ALA A 305 -43.21 -56.91 12.47
N THR A 306 -42.68 -57.26 11.29
CA THR A 306 -42.35 -58.64 10.90
C THR A 306 -41.12 -59.21 11.61
N SER A 307 -40.32 -58.37 12.27
CA SER A 307 -39.12 -58.74 13.01
C SER A 307 -39.33 -58.78 14.52
N LEU A 308 -40.57 -58.55 14.99
CA LEU A 308 -40.94 -58.59 16.40
C LEU A 308 -41.78 -59.83 16.71
N THR A 309 -41.57 -60.42 17.88
CA THR A 309 -42.39 -61.52 18.40
C THR A 309 -43.82 -61.06 18.71
N ASN A 310 -43.95 -59.84 19.24
CA ASN A 310 -45.20 -59.14 19.44
C ASN A 310 -45.12 -57.77 18.73
N PRO A 311 -45.94 -57.48 17.71
CA PRO A 311 -45.87 -56.21 16.97
C PRO A 311 -46.02 -54.95 17.82
N ASN A 312 -46.59 -55.06 19.03
CA ASN A 312 -46.81 -53.92 19.93
C ASN A 312 -45.70 -53.74 20.98
N GLN A 313 -44.73 -54.65 21.09
CA GLN A 313 -43.69 -54.61 22.11
C GLN A 313 -42.31 -54.82 21.50
N LEU A 314 -41.31 -54.12 22.01
CA LEU A 314 -39.91 -54.26 21.61
C LEU A 314 -39.09 -54.74 22.81
N SER A 315 -38.45 -55.90 22.71
CA SER A 315 -37.43 -56.33 23.67
C SER A 315 -36.05 -55.76 23.32
N GLN A 316 -35.15 -55.73 24.31
CA GLN A 316 -33.77 -55.27 24.08
C GLN A 316 -33.01 -56.18 23.10
N SER A 317 -33.29 -57.49 23.11
CA SER A 317 -32.71 -58.44 22.16
C SER A 317 -33.21 -58.22 20.75
N GLU A 318 -34.51 -57.98 20.54
CA GLU A 318 -35.07 -57.62 19.23
C GLU A 318 -34.51 -56.28 18.72
N TRP A 319 -34.37 -55.29 19.61
CA TRP A 319 -33.75 -54.01 19.27
C TRP A 319 -32.31 -54.17 18.76
N LYS A 320 -31.49 -54.95 19.47
CA LYS A 320 -30.12 -55.28 19.04
C LYS A 320 -30.11 -56.11 17.74
N ALA A 321 -31.05 -57.04 17.57
CA ALA A 321 -31.15 -57.86 16.35
C ALA A 321 -31.52 -57.00 15.12
N ILE A 322 -32.43 -56.04 15.25
CA ILE A 322 -32.76 -55.09 14.18
C ILE A 322 -31.54 -54.26 13.79
N GLN A 323 -30.79 -53.73 14.78
CA GLN A 323 -29.53 -53.00 14.53
C GLN A 323 -28.51 -53.88 13.78
N HIS A 324 -28.27 -55.10 14.27
CA HIS A 324 -27.33 -56.05 13.66
C HIS A 324 -27.73 -56.43 12.23
N SER A 325 -29.03 -56.58 11.95
CA SER A 325 -29.53 -56.91 10.61
C SER A 325 -29.30 -55.81 9.56
N LEU A 326 -29.00 -54.59 10.00
CA LEU A 326 -28.70 -53.43 9.15
C LEU A 326 -27.21 -53.05 9.18
N GLU A 327 -26.35 -53.81 9.85
CA GLU A 327 -24.92 -53.47 10.00
C GLU A 327 -24.20 -53.38 8.66
N GLY A 328 -24.45 -54.31 7.72
CA GLY A 328 -23.88 -54.24 6.37
C GLY A 328 -24.32 -52.99 5.58
N TYR A 329 -25.60 -52.61 5.72
CA TYR A 329 -26.16 -51.39 5.13
C TYR A 329 -25.56 -50.12 5.76
N ALA A 330 -25.40 -50.13 7.09
CA ALA A 330 -24.80 -49.05 7.86
C ALA A 330 -23.33 -48.83 7.51
N THR A 331 -22.54 -49.90 7.44
CA THR A 331 -21.12 -49.85 7.07
C THR A 331 -20.97 -49.23 5.69
N LEU A 332 -21.83 -49.59 4.73
CA LEU A 332 -21.76 -49.07 3.37
C LEU A 332 -22.16 -47.59 3.26
N ILE A 333 -23.20 -47.15 4.00
CA ILE A 333 -23.57 -45.73 4.07
C ILE A 333 -22.44 -44.91 4.70
N ASN A 334 -21.86 -45.42 5.79
CA ASN A 334 -20.78 -44.75 6.50
C ASN A 334 -19.46 -44.78 5.72
N SER A 335 -19.32 -45.69 4.74
CA SER A 335 -18.19 -45.73 3.80
C SER A 335 -18.46 -44.94 2.52
N LYS A 336 -19.27 -43.86 2.59
CA LYS A 336 -19.48 -42.94 1.47
C LYS A 336 -18.11 -42.51 0.90
N PRO A 337 -17.83 -42.79 -0.38
CA PRO A 337 -16.50 -42.56 -0.94
C PRO A 337 -16.20 -41.06 -0.99
N GLU A 338 -14.94 -40.70 -0.73
CA GLU A 338 -14.45 -39.35 -0.98
C GLU A 338 -14.37 -39.10 -2.49
N MET A 339 -14.96 -37.99 -2.93
CA MET A 339 -14.89 -37.57 -4.33
C MET A 339 -13.52 -36.97 -4.64
N VAL A 340 -13.06 -37.14 -5.87
CA VAL A 340 -11.85 -36.50 -6.40
C VAL A 340 -12.02 -34.99 -6.34
N LYS A 341 -11.08 -34.30 -5.68
CA LYS A 341 -11.02 -32.84 -5.57
C LYS A 341 -9.78 -32.33 -6.28
N LEU A 342 -9.93 -31.20 -6.98
CA LEU A 342 -8.84 -30.50 -7.65
C LEU A 342 -8.65 -29.12 -7.00
N ASN A 343 -7.43 -28.60 -7.06
CA ASN A 343 -7.17 -27.19 -6.74
C ASN A 343 -7.58 -26.35 -7.96
N VAL A 344 -8.64 -25.58 -7.81
CA VAL A 344 -9.29 -24.83 -8.89
C VAL A 344 -9.44 -23.37 -8.51
N THR A 345 -9.47 -22.48 -9.51
CA THR A 345 -9.68 -21.04 -9.28
C THR A 345 -11.07 -20.72 -8.72
N THR A 346 -12.11 -21.38 -9.23
CA THR A 346 -13.50 -21.22 -8.78
C THR A 346 -13.95 -22.48 -8.06
N ASN A 347 -14.28 -22.36 -6.77
CA ASN A 347 -14.68 -23.47 -5.93
C ASN A 347 -16.08 -24.03 -6.30
N PRO A 348 -16.32 -25.34 -6.14
CA PRO A 348 -17.62 -25.95 -6.39
C PRO A 348 -18.70 -25.43 -5.43
N THR A 349 -19.94 -25.34 -5.93
CA THR A 349 -21.10 -24.81 -5.20
C THR A 349 -22.13 -25.89 -4.85
N GLU A 350 -22.13 -27.01 -5.57
CA GLU A 350 -23.10 -28.10 -5.43
C GLU A 350 -22.37 -29.42 -5.15
N SER A 351 -23.08 -30.39 -4.58
CA SER A 351 -22.58 -31.74 -4.40
C SER A 351 -22.94 -32.62 -5.60
N ILE A 352 -22.24 -33.73 -5.78
CA ILE A 352 -22.56 -34.71 -6.83
C ILE A 352 -23.99 -35.28 -6.72
N GLU A 353 -24.58 -35.20 -5.51
CA GLU A 353 -25.94 -35.66 -5.19
C GLU A 353 -27.03 -34.75 -5.79
N ASP A 354 -26.69 -33.51 -6.14
CA ASP A 354 -27.61 -32.52 -6.68
C ASP A 354 -27.78 -32.67 -8.21
N ILE A 355 -27.04 -33.58 -8.84
CA ILE A 355 -27.06 -33.80 -10.29
C ILE A 355 -28.36 -34.54 -10.69
N PRO A 356 -29.07 -34.08 -11.75
CA PRO A 356 -30.23 -34.80 -12.27
C PRO A 356 -29.87 -36.20 -12.80
N ASN A 357 -30.66 -37.21 -12.41
CA ASN A 357 -30.50 -38.62 -12.84
C ASN A 357 -30.40 -38.82 -14.37
N GLN A 358 -30.91 -37.88 -15.16
CA GLN A 358 -30.87 -37.94 -16.63
C GLN A 358 -29.45 -37.81 -17.22
N LEU A 359 -28.49 -37.18 -16.51
CA LEU A 359 -27.08 -37.13 -16.92
C LEU A 359 -26.27 -38.37 -16.48
N ILE A 360 -26.87 -39.23 -15.65
CA ILE A 360 -26.18 -40.30 -14.91
C ILE A 360 -26.24 -41.62 -15.68
N ASN A 361 -26.21 -41.58 -17.01
CA ASN A 361 -26.06 -42.77 -17.84
C ASN A 361 -24.60 -42.89 -18.28
N ASP A 362 -23.90 -43.94 -17.83
CA ASP A 362 -22.48 -44.20 -18.10
C ASP A 362 -22.11 -44.03 -19.57
N SER A 363 -22.94 -44.58 -20.45
CA SER A 363 -22.71 -44.51 -21.89
C SER A 363 -22.75 -43.09 -22.46
N THR A 364 -23.59 -42.23 -21.88
CA THR A 364 -23.75 -40.83 -22.32
C THR A 364 -22.61 -39.98 -21.80
N ILE A 365 -22.19 -40.17 -20.55
CA ILE A 365 -21.14 -39.35 -19.96
C ILE A 365 -19.74 -39.69 -20.49
N ASP A 366 -19.48 -40.97 -20.79
CA ASP A 366 -18.25 -41.38 -21.45
C ASP A 366 -18.16 -40.85 -22.88
N HIS A 367 -19.28 -40.80 -23.60
CA HIS A 367 -19.33 -40.18 -24.93
C HIS A 367 -19.03 -38.68 -24.86
N LEU A 368 -19.62 -37.97 -23.89
CA LEU A 368 -19.37 -36.53 -23.70
C LEU A 368 -17.90 -36.25 -23.33
N LEU A 369 -17.28 -37.08 -22.49
CA LEU A 369 -15.86 -36.96 -22.18
C LEU A 369 -14.98 -37.14 -23.44
N LEU A 370 -15.28 -38.14 -24.27
CA LEU A 370 -14.56 -38.36 -25.54
C LEU A 370 -14.75 -37.21 -26.53
N GLU A 371 -15.93 -36.61 -26.59
CA GLU A 371 -16.19 -35.42 -27.41
C GLU A 371 -15.42 -34.21 -26.88
N PHE A 372 -15.38 -34.03 -25.56
CA PHE A 372 -14.60 -32.99 -24.91
C PHE A 372 -13.08 -33.15 -25.15
N GLU A 373 -12.57 -34.38 -25.09
CA GLU A 373 -11.16 -34.68 -25.44
C GLU A 373 -10.81 -34.27 -26.87
N LYS A 374 -11.71 -34.48 -27.83
CA LYS A 374 -11.53 -34.02 -29.22
C LYS A 374 -11.56 -32.50 -29.32
N MET A 375 -12.41 -31.83 -28.54
CA MET A 375 -12.45 -30.36 -28.50
C MET A 375 -11.13 -29.78 -27.99
N ILE A 376 -10.56 -30.37 -26.92
CA ILE A 376 -9.25 -29.99 -26.38
C ILE A 376 -8.13 -30.24 -27.42
N GLU A 377 -8.17 -31.38 -28.12
CA GLU A 377 -7.19 -31.67 -29.17
C GLU A 377 -7.27 -30.65 -30.32
N GLN A 378 -8.48 -30.27 -30.74
CA GLN A 378 -8.70 -29.24 -31.75
C GLN A 378 -8.18 -27.88 -31.28
N ASP A 379 -8.46 -27.51 -30.03
CA ASP A 379 -8.02 -26.22 -29.47
C ASP A 379 -6.50 -26.11 -29.38
N SER A 380 -5.83 -27.21 -29.02
CA SER A 380 -4.36 -27.29 -28.95
C SER A 380 -3.64 -27.04 -30.28
N LYS A 381 -4.37 -27.14 -31.41
CA LYS A 381 -3.84 -26.93 -32.78
C LYS A 381 -4.11 -25.51 -33.29
N THR A 382 -4.77 -24.66 -32.51
CA THR A 382 -5.06 -23.28 -32.91
C THR A 382 -3.74 -22.49 -33.07
N PRO A 383 -3.53 -21.79 -34.20
CA PRO A 383 -2.28 -21.07 -34.46
C PRO A 383 -2.09 -19.85 -33.54
N ILE A 384 -3.16 -19.41 -32.87
CA ILE A 384 -3.11 -18.41 -31.81
C ILE A 384 -3.56 -19.08 -30.53
N SER A 385 -2.61 -19.64 -29.80
CA SER A 385 -2.86 -20.16 -28.45
C SER A 385 -2.76 -19.04 -27.42
N ALA A 386 -3.71 -18.98 -26.49
CA ALA A 386 -3.72 -17.99 -25.42
C ALA A 386 -2.42 -17.95 -24.61
N SER A 387 -1.82 -19.11 -24.33
CA SER A 387 -0.54 -19.19 -23.63
C SER A 387 0.60 -18.53 -24.42
N ASP A 388 0.60 -18.70 -25.75
CA ASP A 388 1.59 -18.07 -26.62
C ASP A 388 1.36 -16.56 -26.75
N VAL A 389 0.10 -16.10 -26.75
CA VAL A 389 -0.23 -14.66 -26.75
C VAL A 389 0.27 -14.01 -25.45
N LEU A 390 0.11 -14.65 -24.29
CA LEU A 390 0.65 -14.17 -23.01
C LEU A 390 2.18 -14.10 -23.02
N VAL A 391 2.84 -15.09 -23.62
CA VAL A 391 4.31 -15.05 -23.79
C VAL A 391 4.73 -13.90 -24.71
N LEU A 392 4.01 -13.67 -25.82
CA LEU A 392 4.26 -12.53 -26.70
C LEU A 392 4.00 -11.19 -26.02
N GLU A 393 2.97 -11.09 -25.18
CA GLU A 393 2.70 -9.91 -24.34
C GLU A 393 3.91 -9.59 -23.45
N LYS A 394 4.34 -10.58 -22.66
CA LYS A 394 5.50 -10.43 -21.76
C LYS A 394 6.76 -10.06 -22.55
N LEU A 395 6.97 -10.65 -23.73
CA LEU A 395 8.12 -10.37 -24.58
C LEU A 395 8.10 -8.94 -25.13
N VAL A 396 6.96 -8.46 -25.65
CA VAL A 396 6.80 -7.09 -26.17
C VAL A 396 6.98 -6.06 -25.06
N LEU A 397 6.39 -6.30 -23.90
CA LEU A 397 6.49 -5.40 -22.75
C LEU A 397 7.92 -5.33 -22.23
N PHE A 398 8.58 -6.47 -22.06
CA PHE A 398 9.94 -6.49 -21.58
C PHE A 398 10.93 -5.88 -22.58
N GLN A 399 10.74 -6.09 -23.88
CA GLN A 399 11.52 -5.42 -24.93
C GLN A 399 11.44 -3.89 -24.81
N LYS A 400 10.25 -3.37 -24.51
CA LYS A 400 9.98 -1.94 -24.40
C LYS A 400 10.46 -1.34 -23.07
N HIS A 401 10.31 -2.08 -21.98
CA HIS A 401 10.38 -1.52 -20.63
C HIS A 401 11.55 -2.03 -19.77
N LEU A 402 12.12 -3.22 -20.04
CA LEU A 402 13.12 -3.82 -19.14
C LEU A 402 14.35 -2.93 -18.95
N TYR A 403 14.89 -2.34 -20.01
CA TYR A 403 16.04 -1.44 -19.88
C TYR A 403 15.74 -0.22 -19.02
N ARG A 404 14.58 0.41 -19.23
CA ARG A 404 14.13 1.53 -18.38
C ARG A 404 14.04 1.09 -16.93
N LEU A 405 13.49 -0.11 -16.65
CA LEU A 405 13.44 -0.64 -15.29
C LEU A 405 14.84 -0.78 -14.69
N LEU A 406 15.79 -1.41 -15.40
CA LEU A 406 17.17 -1.61 -14.94
C LEU A 406 17.86 -0.29 -14.61
N VAL A 407 17.68 0.73 -15.47
CA VAL A 407 18.24 2.06 -15.25
C VAL A 407 17.58 2.80 -14.08
N ASN A 408 16.32 2.49 -13.76
CA ASN A 408 15.59 3.06 -12.62
C ASN A 408 15.66 2.22 -11.34
N PHE A 409 16.30 1.05 -11.38
CA PHE A 409 16.39 0.12 -10.25
C PHE A 409 17.86 -0.11 -9.85
N ALA A 410 18.68 -0.61 -10.77
CA ALA A 410 20.06 -0.98 -10.48
C ALA A 410 21.01 0.24 -10.46
N SER A 411 20.83 1.22 -11.36
CA SER A 411 21.74 2.38 -11.48
C SER A 411 21.16 3.73 -11.05
N PHE A 412 19.84 3.91 -11.12
CA PHE A 412 19.15 5.21 -10.95
C PHE A 412 19.61 6.30 -11.93
N ALA A 413 20.19 5.95 -13.08
CA ALA A 413 20.78 6.94 -13.98
C ALA A 413 19.73 7.95 -14.51
N ASP A 414 18.48 7.53 -14.69
CA ASP A 414 17.37 8.41 -15.13
C ASP A 414 17.07 9.54 -14.14
N PHE A 415 17.31 9.34 -12.83
CA PHE A 415 17.12 10.41 -11.83
C PHE A 415 18.13 11.55 -11.96
N PHE A 416 19.33 11.25 -12.48
CA PHE A 416 20.40 12.22 -12.67
C PHE A 416 20.43 12.80 -14.10
N SER A 417 19.52 12.36 -14.97
CA SER A 417 19.39 12.86 -16.34
C SER A 417 18.66 14.20 -16.38
N LEU A 418 19.01 15.04 -17.36
CA LEU A 418 18.28 16.28 -17.66
C LEU A 418 17.10 16.04 -18.62
N GLU A 419 17.16 14.96 -19.40
CA GLU A 419 16.22 14.67 -20.48
C GLU A 419 15.14 13.68 -20.05
N LYS A 420 15.51 12.74 -19.17
CA LYS A 420 14.65 11.64 -18.72
C LYS A 420 14.13 11.91 -17.30
N ARG A 421 13.09 11.18 -16.93
CA ARG A 421 12.49 11.21 -15.59
C ARG A 421 12.62 9.84 -14.97
N ALA A 422 12.89 9.80 -13.67
CA ALA A 422 12.94 8.55 -12.95
C ALA A 422 11.54 7.95 -12.75
N ALA A 423 11.46 6.63 -12.67
CA ALA A 423 10.20 5.90 -12.52
C ALA A 423 9.42 6.27 -11.24
N PHE A 424 10.06 6.81 -10.20
CA PHE A 424 9.36 7.26 -8.99
C PHE A 424 8.91 8.74 -9.05
N GLN A 425 9.23 9.49 -10.12
CA GLN A 425 8.82 10.89 -10.27
C GLN A 425 7.47 10.98 -10.97
N LEU A 426 6.40 11.28 -10.24
CA LEU A 426 5.02 11.21 -10.74
C LEU A 426 4.53 12.47 -11.45
N GLY A 427 5.28 13.57 -11.38
CA GLY A 427 4.84 14.82 -12.01
C GLY A 427 5.45 16.07 -11.40
N LYS A 428 4.76 17.19 -11.60
CA LYS A 428 5.20 18.54 -11.25
C LYS A 428 4.21 19.24 -10.33
N LEU A 429 4.65 19.68 -9.16
CA LEU A 429 3.85 20.50 -8.26
C LEU A 429 4.17 21.98 -8.44
N TYR A 430 3.17 22.77 -8.80
CA TYR A 430 3.23 24.22 -8.87
C TYR A 430 2.67 24.85 -7.59
N ILE A 431 3.52 25.55 -6.84
CA ILE A 431 3.11 26.20 -5.59
C ILE A 431 3.99 27.42 -5.29
N ASP A 432 3.37 28.54 -4.91
CA ASP A 432 4.05 29.78 -4.49
C ASP A 432 5.13 30.28 -5.48
N GLY A 433 4.82 30.26 -6.78
CA GLY A 433 5.76 30.66 -7.83
C GLY A 433 6.96 29.72 -7.97
N ARG A 434 6.80 28.44 -7.63
CA ARG A 434 7.81 27.39 -7.80
C ARG A 434 7.21 26.18 -8.50
N CYS A 435 8.06 25.41 -9.16
CA CYS A 435 7.71 24.12 -9.74
C CYS A 435 8.67 23.07 -9.17
N ALA A 436 8.14 22.14 -8.38
CA ALA A 436 8.87 21.00 -7.85
C ALA A 436 8.63 19.76 -8.71
N THR A 437 9.69 19.09 -9.17
CA THR A 437 9.62 17.95 -10.09
C THR A 437 9.95 16.61 -9.41
N LEU A 438 10.39 16.63 -8.16
CA LEU A 438 10.52 15.43 -7.32
C LEU A 438 9.24 15.26 -6.50
N CYS A 439 8.25 14.60 -7.11
CA CYS A 439 6.99 14.23 -6.50
C CYS A 439 6.87 12.70 -6.47
N VAL A 440 6.70 12.10 -5.30
CA VAL A 440 6.58 10.65 -5.12
C VAL A 440 5.20 10.29 -4.54
N ALA A 441 4.70 9.09 -4.84
CA ALA A 441 3.44 8.59 -4.27
C ALA A 441 3.57 8.37 -2.76
N VAL A 442 2.48 8.62 -2.04
CA VAL A 442 2.39 8.39 -0.60
C VAL A 442 1.07 7.71 -0.30
N GLU A 443 1.11 6.51 0.26
CA GLU A 443 -0.11 5.85 0.74
C GLU A 443 -0.56 6.39 2.10
N ASN A 444 0.39 6.60 3.02
CA ASN A 444 0.10 7.03 4.38
C ASN A 444 1.07 8.13 4.82
N ILE A 445 0.58 9.37 4.89
CA ILE A 445 1.37 10.55 5.27
C ILE A 445 2.05 10.38 6.64
N ALA A 446 1.34 9.82 7.62
CA ALA A 446 1.85 9.67 8.98
C ALA A 446 3.06 8.72 9.01
N LYS A 447 2.92 7.52 8.45
CA LYS A 447 4.01 6.53 8.34
C LYS A 447 5.15 7.05 7.46
N HIS A 448 4.82 7.65 6.32
CA HIS A 448 5.83 8.12 5.38
C HIS A 448 6.70 9.24 5.97
N SER A 449 6.08 10.16 6.72
CA SER A 449 6.77 11.32 7.29
C SER A 449 7.83 10.98 8.35
N THR A 450 7.74 9.85 9.04
CA THR A 450 8.72 9.46 10.06
C THR A 450 10.05 9.08 9.42
N MET A 451 10.02 8.25 8.37
CA MET A 451 11.22 7.85 7.63
C MET A 451 11.73 8.99 6.74
N ALA A 452 10.85 9.69 6.03
CA ALA A 452 11.25 10.76 5.12
C ALA A 452 11.91 11.96 5.83
N ASN A 453 11.73 12.14 7.15
CA ASN A 453 12.40 13.18 7.92
C ASN A 453 13.94 13.04 7.95
N TYR A 454 14.46 11.82 7.72
CA TYR A 454 15.90 11.54 7.65
C TYR A 454 16.53 11.92 6.29
N SER A 455 15.72 12.27 5.28
CA SER A 455 16.20 12.69 3.95
C SER A 455 16.89 14.07 3.96
N GLU A 456 16.70 14.86 5.03
CA GLU A 456 17.08 16.28 5.11
C GLU A 456 16.51 17.18 3.99
N LEU A 457 15.45 16.72 3.31
CA LEU A 457 14.69 17.47 2.32
C LEU A 457 13.54 18.25 2.98
N CYS A 458 13.21 19.41 2.42
CA CYS A 458 11.96 20.08 2.76
C CYS A 458 10.86 19.41 1.93
N LEU A 459 9.86 18.81 2.59
CA LEU A 459 8.83 18.00 1.94
C LEU A 459 7.46 18.61 2.20
N LEU A 460 6.66 18.72 1.14
CA LEU A 460 5.25 19.07 1.17
C LEU A 460 4.43 17.82 0.89
N TYR A 461 3.59 17.42 1.83
CA TYR A 461 2.59 16.38 1.61
C TYR A 461 1.32 17.05 1.11
N CYS A 462 0.90 16.67 -0.08
CA CYS A 462 -0.26 17.23 -0.74
C CYS A 462 -1.32 16.16 -0.99
N GLU A 463 -2.56 16.45 -0.61
CA GLU A 463 -3.72 15.73 -1.12
C GLU A 463 -4.12 16.35 -2.46
N CYS A 464 -4.11 15.54 -3.51
CA CYS A 464 -4.43 15.92 -4.87
C CYS A 464 -5.80 15.33 -5.23
N THR A 465 -6.72 16.16 -5.67
CA THR A 465 -8.09 15.76 -6.04
C THR A 465 -8.40 16.11 -7.48
N ARG A 466 -9.01 15.18 -8.22
CA ARG A 466 -9.49 15.41 -9.59
C ARG A 466 -10.71 14.55 -9.86
N LEU A 467 -11.82 15.15 -10.31
CA LEU A 467 -13.04 14.43 -10.71
C LEU A 467 -13.54 13.35 -9.71
N GLY A 468 -13.32 13.56 -8.41
CA GLY A 468 -13.68 12.60 -7.35
C GLY A 468 -12.58 11.59 -6.99
N GLU A 469 -11.54 11.45 -7.81
CA GLU A 469 -10.34 10.69 -7.51
C GLU A 469 -9.42 11.46 -6.56
N LYS A 470 -8.72 10.71 -5.70
CA LYS A 470 -7.79 11.25 -4.72
C LYS A 470 -6.45 10.54 -4.82
N GLN A 471 -5.38 11.33 -4.84
CA GLN A 471 -4.01 10.85 -4.77
C GLN A 471 -3.27 11.67 -3.71
N THR A 472 -2.34 11.04 -3.00
CA THR A 472 -1.46 11.76 -2.08
C THR A 472 -0.03 11.68 -2.58
N ILE A 473 0.66 12.83 -2.56
CA ILE A 473 2.05 12.94 -3.00
C ILE A 473 2.91 13.61 -1.92
N ALA A 474 4.21 13.28 -1.93
CA ALA A 474 5.24 14.07 -1.26
C ALA A 474 6.08 14.78 -2.31
N ALA A 475 6.06 16.11 -2.30
CA ALA A 475 6.85 16.96 -3.18
C ALA A 475 8.06 17.54 -2.43
N ALA A 476 9.26 17.37 -2.99
CA ALA A 476 10.48 17.90 -2.41
C ALA A 476 10.81 19.31 -2.91
N ILE A 477 10.86 20.27 -1.98
CA ILE A 477 11.26 21.65 -2.25
C ILE A 477 12.75 21.79 -1.97
N THR A 478 13.54 21.89 -3.04
CA THR A 478 15.01 21.82 -2.97
C THR A 478 15.72 23.13 -3.28
N ALA A 479 15.00 24.11 -3.86
CA ALA A 479 15.44 25.48 -4.09
C ALA A 479 14.27 26.47 -3.89
N GLY A 480 14.51 27.62 -3.26
CA GLY A 480 13.38 28.46 -2.81
C GLY A 480 13.66 29.38 -1.61
N GLN A 481 12.77 30.37 -1.46
CA GLN A 481 12.23 30.90 -0.19
C GLN A 481 11.35 29.85 0.48
N GLY A 482 11.43 29.57 1.79
CA GLY A 482 10.48 28.68 2.49
C GLY A 482 9.33 29.42 3.20
N ASP A 483 9.40 30.74 3.31
CA ASP A 483 8.68 31.51 4.32
C ASP A 483 7.14 31.57 4.12
N LEU A 484 6.64 31.19 2.94
CA LEU A 484 5.21 31.19 2.59
C LEU A 484 4.65 29.79 2.31
N LEU A 485 5.45 28.74 2.51
CA LEU A 485 4.99 27.37 2.37
C LEU A 485 4.41 26.93 3.71
N ILE A 486 3.08 26.97 3.82
CA ILE A 486 2.31 26.65 5.02
C ILE A 486 1.30 25.55 4.75
N GLU A 487 0.92 24.83 5.79
CA GLU A 487 -0.19 23.87 5.74
C GLU A 487 -1.51 24.59 5.40
N GLY A 488 -2.37 23.94 4.62
CA GLY A 488 -3.61 24.48 4.05
C GLY A 488 -3.43 25.29 2.77
N ARG A 489 -2.20 25.45 2.26
CA ARG A 489 -1.97 26.18 1.01
C ARG A 489 -2.33 25.33 -0.21
N ASN A 490 -3.03 25.93 -1.16
CA ASN A 490 -3.34 25.29 -2.43
C ASN A 490 -2.21 25.45 -3.46
N GLY A 491 -2.07 24.45 -4.31
CA GLY A 491 -1.21 24.41 -5.48
C GLY A 491 -1.88 23.59 -6.58
N VAL A 492 -1.17 23.40 -7.69
CA VAL A 492 -1.64 22.57 -8.82
C VAL A 492 -0.59 21.50 -9.06
N PHE A 493 -1.01 20.23 -9.01
CA PHE A 493 -0.16 19.10 -9.36
C PHE A 493 -0.50 18.67 -10.79
N ILE A 494 0.53 18.55 -11.64
CA ILE A 494 0.38 18.03 -13.00
C ILE A 494 1.09 16.69 -13.04
N ASP A 495 0.37 15.61 -13.28
CA ASP A 495 0.95 14.28 -13.41
C ASP A 495 1.74 14.13 -14.73
N ASN A 496 2.37 12.97 -14.94
CA ASN A 496 3.16 12.73 -16.15
C ASN A 496 2.31 12.57 -17.42
N ASP A 497 1.03 12.20 -17.27
CA ASP A 497 0.07 12.10 -18.37
C ASP A 497 -0.48 13.49 -18.78
N GLY A 498 -0.14 14.53 -18.02
CA GLY A 498 -0.51 15.92 -18.29
C GLY A 498 -1.84 16.33 -17.68
N ASN A 499 -2.41 15.51 -16.80
CA ASN A 499 -3.63 15.84 -16.08
C ASN A 499 -3.34 16.82 -14.93
N ASP A 500 -4.25 17.76 -14.74
CA ASP A 500 -4.23 18.74 -13.68
C ASP A 500 -5.05 18.28 -12.46
N TRP A 501 -4.41 18.37 -11.29
CA TRP A 501 -4.98 18.00 -10.00
C TRP A 501 -4.93 19.20 -9.06
N ASP A 502 -6.02 19.43 -8.34
CA ASP A 502 -6.06 20.41 -7.25
C ASP A 502 -5.27 19.87 -6.07
N ALA A 503 -4.16 20.51 -5.70
CA ALA A 503 -3.30 20.06 -4.63
C ALA A 503 -3.47 20.93 -3.38
N ASN A 504 -3.70 20.31 -2.22
CA ASN A 504 -3.75 21.00 -0.92
C ASN A 504 -2.64 20.47 -0.01
N VAL A 505 -1.81 21.36 0.54
CA VAL A 505 -0.74 20.99 1.48
C VAL A 505 -1.34 20.61 2.84
N VAL A 506 -1.31 19.33 3.17
CA VAL A 506 -1.86 18.82 4.45
C VAL A 506 -0.80 18.78 5.55
N LYS A 507 0.47 18.50 5.19
CA LYS A 507 1.57 18.41 6.16
C LYS A 507 2.87 18.88 5.55
N MET A 508 3.75 19.48 6.36
CA MET A 508 5.09 19.85 5.93
C MET A 508 6.20 19.28 6.82
N ILE A 509 7.29 18.82 6.21
CA ILE A 509 8.60 18.67 6.87
C ILE A 509 9.48 19.86 6.51
N THR A 510 9.80 20.68 7.51
CA THR A 510 10.63 21.88 7.32
C THR A 510 12.11 21.54 7.51
N LYS A 511 12.89 21.64 6.42
CA LYS A 511 14.37 21.57 6.44
C LYS A 511 14.94 22.77 5.67
N PRO A 512 16.21 23.17 5.91
CA PRO A 512 16.80 24.30 5.18
C PRO A 512 16.77 24.09 3.67
N ILE A 513 16.21 25.06 2.93
CA ILE A 513 16.10 24.98 1.46
C ILE A 513 17.35 25.55 0.78
N SER A 514 17.88 26.67 1.29
CA SER A 514 19.08 27.33 0.78
C SER A 514 19.93 27.96 1.88
N ILE A 515 21.22 28.17 1.59
CA ILE A 515 22.16 28.84 2.51
C ILE A 515 21.73 30.30 2.76
N GLN A 516 21.23 30.98 1.72
CA GLN A 516 20.78 32.37 1.82
C GLN A 516 19.66 32.55 2.83
N GLN A 517 18.73 31.59 2.92
CA GLN A 517 17.67 31.62 3.92
C GLN A 517 18.23 31.50 5.35
N ALA A 518 19.25 30.65 5.55
CA ALA A 518 19.85 30.42 6.86
C ALA A 518 20.60 31.63 7.42
N ILE A 519 21.12 32.51 6.56
CA ILE A 519 21.76 33.76 6.96
C ILE A 519 20.78 34.67 7.73
N TRP A 520 19.54 34.79 7.25
CA TRP A 520 18.57 35.73 7.79
C TRP A 520 17.65 35.12 8.86
N ALA A 521 17.62 33.79 8.98
CA ALA A 521 16.74 33.07 9.90
C ALA A 521 16.85 33.51 11.37
N PRO A 522 18.05 33.77 11.95
CA PRO A 522 18.15 34.26 13.33
C PRO A 522 17.47 35.60 13.54
N TYR A 523 17.65 36.54 12.60
CA TYR A 523 17.05 37.87 12.66
C TYR A 523 15.53 37.83 12.54
N GLN A 524 15.00 36.97 11.66
CA GLN A 524 13.56 36.75 11.56
C GLN A 524 12.97 36.20 12.86
N ARG A 525 13.65 35.27 13.55
CA ARG A 525 13.20 34.75 14.85
C ARG A 525 13.17 35.84 15.91
N ILE A 526 14.21 36.67 15.99
CA ILE A 526 14.25 37.81 16.92
C ILE A 526 13.09 38.76 16.63
N GLY A 527 12.82 39.09 15.37
CA GLY A 527 11.68 39.92 14.98
C GLY A 527 10.33 39.34 15.39
N ARG A 528 10.14 38.02 15.24
CA ARG A 528 8.91 37.33 15.70
C ARG A 528 8.76 37.42 17.22
N LEU A 529 9.81 37.15 17.99
CA LEU A 529 9.78 37.27 19.45
C LEU A 529 9.47 38.69 19.92
N ILE A 530 10.03 39.72 19.27
CA ILE A 530 9.70 41.13 19.54
C ILE A 530 8.21 41.38 19.24
N THR A 531 7.71 40.89 18.11
CA THR A 531 6.30 41.06 17.73
C THR A 531 5.37 40.34 18.72
N GLU A 532 5.71 39.14 19.15
CA GLU A 532 4.97 38.39 20.17
C GLU A 532 4.99 39.08 21.54
N GLN A 533 6.12 39.67 21.94
CA GLN A 533 6.21 40.46 23.17
C GLN A 533 5.38 41.75 23.08
N ILE A 534 5.40 42.44 21.94
CA ILE A 534 4.56 43.62 21.69
C ILE A 534 3.08 43.22 21.72
N ASN A 535 2.70 42.11 21.09
CA ASN A 535 1.33 41.60 21.09
C ASN A 535 0.89 41.19 22.49
N LYS A 536 1.75 40.51 23.27
CA LYS A 536 1.48 40.18 24.68
C LYS A 536 1.34 41.43 25.54
N TRP A 537 2.14 42.47 25.27
CA TRP A 537 2.04 43.74 25.97
C TRP A 537 0.74 44.48 25.60
N ALA A 538 0.36 44.48 24.33
CA ALA A 538 -0.89 45.06 23.85
C ALA A 538 -2.11 44.35 24.46
N THR A 539 -2.15 43.01 24.45
CA THR A 539 -3.23 42.23 25.06
C THR A 539 -3.26 42.35 26.58
N SER A 540 -2.11 42.48 27.25
CA SER A 540 -2.09 42.76 28.69
C SER A 540 -2.65 44.14 29.04
N LYS A 541 -2.44 45.13 28.16
CA LYS A 541 -3.02 46.47 28.32
C LYS A 541 -4.52 46.48 28.07
N ASP A 542 -4.99 45.75 27.07
CA ASP A 542 -6.43 45.58 26.85
C ASP A 542 -7.10 44.87 28.04
N ALA A 543 -6.45 43.83 28.60
CA ALA A 543 -6.92 43.14 29.80
C ALA A 543 -6.89 44.01 31.08
N ASP A 544 -5.93 44.94 31.21
CA ASP A 544 -5.87 45.89 32.32
C ASP A 544 -6.91 47.01 32.17
N ILE A 545 -7.27 47.40 30.94
CA ILE A 545 -8.36 48.34 30.64
C ILE A 545 -9.73 47.70 30.93
N GLU A 546 -9.90 46.41 30.63
CA GLU A 546 -11.10 45.63 30.95
C GLU A 546 -11.26 45.44 32.48
N LYS A 547 -10.18 45.10 33.18
CA LYS A 547 -10.16 44.96 34.66
C LYS A 547 -10.33 46.29 35.41
N SER A 548 -9.91 47.41 34.82
CA SER A 548 -10.18 48.74 35.38
C SER A 548 -11.59 49.24 35.06
N SER A 549 -12.31 48.60 34.13
CA SER A 549 -13.72 48.87 33.87
C SER A 549 -14.64 48.12 34.84
N GLU A 550 -14.28 46.92 35.29
CA GLU A 550 -15.04 46.16 36.30
C GLU A 550 -14.80 46.63 37.76
N LYS A 551 -13.63 47.21 38.07
CA LYS A 551 -13.29 47.67 39.43
C LYS A 551 -13.70 49.10 39.77
N VAL A 552 -14.27 49.86 38.84
CA VAL A 552 -14.77 51.24 39.12
C VAL A 552 -16.22 51.22 39.65
N ILE A 553 -16.92 50.08 39.63
CA ILE A 553 -18.35 50.03 40.04
C ILE A 553 -18.56 49.53 41.49
N GLN A 554 -17.57 48.96 42.18
CA GLN A 554 -17.76 48.48 43.55
C GLN A 554 -16.61 48.82 44.51
N GLN A 555 -16.83 49.90 45.27
CA GLN A 555 -16.26 50.29 46.58
C GLN A 555 -14.74 50.53 46.74
N PRO A 556 -14.33 51.69 47.32
CA PRO A 556 -12.96 51.99 47.66
C PRO A 556 -12.60 51.47 49.06
N GLU A 557 -11.33 51.10 49.21
CA GLU A 557 -10.58 50.76 50.44
C GLU A 557 -10.19 49.27 50.58
N THR A 558 -8.99 48.95 50.11
CA THR A 558 -8.09 48.03 50.84
C THR A 558 -6.63 48.48 50.69
N LYS A 559 -5.91 48.42 51.82
CA LYS A 559 -4.56 48.93 52.04
C LYS A 559 -3.52 48.25 51.15
N PHE A 560 -2.58 49.05 50.67
CA PHE A 560 -1.37 48.64 49.97
C PHE A 560 -0.37 48.02 50.97
N ASP A 561 -0.03 46.74 50.79
CA ASP A 561 0.86 46.00 51.70
C ASP A 561 2.33 46.09 51.23
N ILE A 562 3.11 46.92 51.93
CA ILE A 562 4.46 47.36 51.52
C ILE A 562 5.51 46.23 51.63
N GLY A 563 5.25 45.16 52.41
CA GLY A 563 6.20 44.06 52.60
C GLY A 563 6.37 43.12 51.39
N LYS A 564 5.31 42.89 50.61
CA LYS A 564 5.36 42.06 49.39
C LYS A 564 5.94 42.81 48.19
N SER A 565 5.87 44.14 48.19
CA SER A 565 6.41 44.98 47.13
C SER A 565 7.92 45.19 47.23
N VAL A 566 8.52 45.21 48.42
CA VAL A 566 9.97 45.46 48.57
C VAL A 566 10.83 44.31 48.01
N GLY A 567 10.39 43.06 48.13
CA GLY A 567 11.08 41.91 47.52
C GLY A 567 11.02 41.90 45.98
N ILE A 568 9.93 42.41 45.40
CA ILE A 568 9.76 42.56 43.95
C ILE A 568 10.55 43.78 43.43
N PHE A 569 10.58 44.90 44.18
CA PHE A 569 11.39 46.08 43.83
C PHE A 569 12.90 45.84 44.00
N ALA A 570 13.34 45.00 44.94
CA ALA A 570 14.74 44.61 45.05
C ALA A 570 15.19 43.71 43.88
N ALA A 571 14.36 42.76 43.45
CA ALA A 571 14.65 41.90 42.29
C ALA A 571 14.59 42.68 40.96
N ILE A 572 13.65 43.61 40.79
CA ILE A 572 13.57 44.50 39.62
C ILE A 572 14.71 45.54 39.64
N GLY A 573 15.06 46.08 40.81
CA GLY A 573 16.18 47.01 40.98
C GLY A 573 17.55 46.39 40.70
N LEU A 574 17.76 45.13 41.10
CA LEU A 574 18.96 44.36 40.75
C LEU A 574 19.00 43.99 39.25
N ALA A 575 17.85 43.64 38.65
CA ALA A 575 17.77 43.36 37.22
C ALA A 575 18.01 44.62 36.35
N VAL A 576 17.43 45.77 36.73
CA VAL A 576 17.66 47.06 36.06
C VAL A 576 19.08 47.56 36.31
N GLY A 577 19.65 47.33 37.50
CA GLY A 577 21.06 47.61 37.80
C GLY A 577 22.03 46.77 36.97
N ALA A 578 21.74 45.48 36.78
CA ALA A 578 22.52 44.58 35.93
C ALA A 578 22.41 44.91 34.44
N ILE A 579 21.23 45.34 33.97
CA ILE A 579 21.05 45.86 32.61
C ILE A 579 21.77 47.21 32.45
N GLY A 580 21.75 48.07 33.48
CA GLY A 580 22.46 49.34 33.50
C GLY A 580 23.98 49.18 33.42
N THR A 581 24.56 48.22 34.17
CA THR A 581 25.98 47.88 34.10
C THR A 581 26.36 47.16 32.81
N ALA A 582 25.50 46.30 32.27
CA ALA A 582 25.71 45.68 30.96
C ALA A 582 25.66 46.70 29.81
N LEU A 583 24.71 47.64 29.85
CA LEU A 583 24.64 48.73 28.87
C LEU A 583 25.83 49.69 29.02
N ALA A 584 26.23 50.04 30.25
CA ALA A 584 27.40 50.89 30.48
C ALA A 584 28.69 50.25 29.95
N THR A 585 28.90 48.95 30.17
CA THR A 585 30.05 48.21 29.64
C THR A 585 30.01 48.09 28.11
N LEU A 586 28.83 47.89 27.51
CA LEU A 586 28.63 47.96 26.06
C LEU A 586 28.96 49.35 25.50
N PHE A 587 28.45 50.43 26.09
CA PHE A 587 28.75 51.79 25.66
C PHE A 587 30.23 52.12 25.81
N GLN A 588 30.86 51.74 26.91
CA GLN A 588 32.28 51.98 27.14
C GLN A 588 33.17 51.20 26.15
N ALA A 589 32.79 49.97 25.81
CA ALA A 589 33.43 49.17 24.76
C ALA A 589 33.19 49.73 23.35
N ILE A 590 32.03 50.35 23.10
CA ILE A 590 31.73 51.01 21.82
C ILE A 590 32.52 52.31 21.66
N PHE A 591 32.67 53.10 22.74
CA PHE A 591 33.43 54.35 22.74
C PHE A 591 34.95 54.15 22.71
N SER A 592 35.47 52.96 23.07
CA SER A 592 36.89 52.64 22.96
C SER A 592 37.30 52.15 21.56
N LEU A 593 36.34 51.92 20.65
CA LEU A 593 36.61 51.48 19.28
C LEU A 593 36.98 52.66 18.37
N THR A 594 38.01 52.46 17.57
CA THR A 594 38.37 53.37 16.48
C THR A 594 37.43 53.17 15.28
N TRP A 595 37.23 54.21 14.47
CA TRP A 595 36.21 54.22 13.39
C TRP A 595 36.31 53.03 12.40
N TRP A 596 37.52 52.53 12.12
CA TRP A 596 37.76 51.37 11.25
C TRP A 596 37.42 50.02 11.90
N GLN A 597 37.30 49.95 13.23
CA GLN A 597 36.93 48.73 13.95
C GLN A 597 35.41 48.49 13.93
N PHE A 598 34.59 49.52 13.68
CA PHE A 598 33.13 49.38 13.59
C PHE A 598 32.70 48.37 12.51
N PRO A 599 33.19 48.44 11.24
CA PRO A 599 32.93 47.40 10.25
C PRO A 599 33.29 45.98 10.72
N LEU A 600 34.41 45.80 11.41
CA LEU A 600 34.85 44.49 11.92
C LEU A 600 33.93 43.97 13.03
N VAL A 601 33.46 44.85 13.92
CA VAL A 601 32.50 44.50 14.97
C VAL A 601 31.16 44.09 14.35
N PHE A 602 30.67 44.78 13.32
CA PHE A 602 29.45 44.38 12.61
C PHE A 602 29.60 43.03 11.91
N ILE A 603 30.75 42.76 11.27
CA ILE A 603 31.05 41.46 10.67
C ILE A 603 31.13 40.37 11.74
N GLY A 604 31.83 40.62 12.85
CA GLY A 604 31.95 39.70 13.96
C GLY A 604 30.60 39.35 14.58
N LEU A 605 29.76 40.36 14.85
CA LEU A 605 28.40 40.17 15.36
C LEU A 605 27.54 39.38 14.35
N PHE A 606 27.63 39.72 13.06
CA PHE A 606 26.92 39.01 12.00
C PHE A 606 27.35 37.53 11.92
N LEU A 607 28.64 37.23 12.07
CA LEU A 607 29.17 35.86 12.10
C LEU A 607 28.74 35.09 13.35
N ILE A 608 28.72 35.73 14.53
CA ILE A 608 28.26 35.09 15.77
C ILE A 608 26.78 34.74 15.69
N ILE A 609 25.96 35.65 15.17
CA ILE A 609 24.50 35.46 15.05
C ILE A 609 24.16 34.48 13.91
N SER A 610 24.75 34.69 12.72
CA SER A 610 24.37 33.97 11.49
C SER A 610 25.22 32.73 11.22
N GLY A 611 26.48 32.74 11.63
CA GLY A 611 27.46 31.69 11.34
C GLY A 611 27.00 30.29 11.75
N PRO A 612 26.56 30.05 13.00
CA PRO A 612 26.07 28.74 13.41
C PRO A 612 24.90 28.23 12.54
N SER A 613 23.97 29.11 12.16
CA SER A 613 22.83 28.76 11.31
C SER A 613 23.26 28.41 9.89
N VAL A 614 24.21 29.16 9.33
CA VAL A 614 24.80 28.90 8.01
C VAL A 614 25.56 27.57 8.00
N VAL A 615 26.38 27.29 9.02
CA VAL A 615 27.12 26.03 9.13
C VAL A 615 26.16 24.83 9.24
N LEU A 616 25.14 24.94 10.10
CA LEU A 616 24.12 23.89 10.22
C LEU A 616 23.35 23.68 8.92
N ALA A 617 22.94 24.75 8.23
CA ALA A 617 22.29 24.64 6.94
C ALA A 617 23.20 24.01 5.90
N TRP A 618 24.46 24.41 5.82
CA TRP A 618 25.44 23.81 4.91
C TRP A 618 25.66 22.31 5.17
N LEU A 619 25.76 21.89 6.44
CA LEU A 619 25.86 20.48 6.82
C LEU A 619 24.61 19.69 6.38
N LYS A 620 23.41 20.22 6.64
CA LYS A 620 22.14 19.58 6.27
C LYS A 620 21.98 19.48 4.75
N LEU A 621 22.29 20.55 4.02
CA LEU A 621 22.23 20.61 2.56
C LEU A 621 23.15 19.58 1.90
N ARG A 622 24.34 19.33 2.46
CA ARG A 622 25.28 18.31 1.96
C ARG A 622 24.86 16.87 2.29
N ARG A 623 23.98 16.68 3.26
CA ARG A 623 23.46 15.38 3.70
C ARG A 623 22.13 15.01 3.05
N ARG A 624 21.57 15.88 2.19
CA ARG A 624 20.35 15.60 1.44
C ARG A 624 20.48 14.31 0.65
N THR A 625 19.54 13.41 0.87
CA THR A 625 19.53 12.10 0.23
C THR A 625 18.11 11.70 -0.14
N LEU A 626 17.96 11.03 -1.28
CA LEU A 626 16.70 10.48 -1.77
C LEU A 626 16.30 9.18 -1.03
N GLY A 627 17.26 8.45 -0.46
CA GLY A 627 17.05 7.13 0.17
C GLY A 627 15.85 7.06 1.11
N PRO A 628 15.86 7.79 2.24
CA PRO A 628 14.76 7.77 3.22
C PRO A 628 13.42 8.28 2.66
N LEU A 629 13.43 9.08 1.58
CA LEU A 629 12.20 9.54 0.94
C LEU A 629 11.51 8.37 0.21
N LEU A 630 12.27 7.57 -0.54
CA LEU A 630 11.72 6.43 -1.29
C LEU A 630 11.55 5.18 -0.42
N GLU A 631 12.38 4.98 0.60
CA GLU A 631 12.16 3.90 1.60
C GLU A 631 10.81 4.06 2.30
N ALA A 632 10.40 5.31 2.54
CA ALA A 632 9.09 5.63 3.07
C ALA A 632 7.95 5.26 2.09
N SER A 633 8.23 5.20 0.79
CA SER A 633 7.32 4.77 -0.29
C SER A 633 7.46 3.28 -0.66
N GLY A 634 8.14 2.46 0.16
CA GLY A 634 8.25 1.02 -0.07
C GLY A 634 9.44 0.56 -0.90
N TRP A 635 10.40 1.43 -1.20
CA TRP A 635 11.67 1.03 -1.81
C TRP A 635 12.65 0.46 -0.76
N ALA A 636 13.58 -0.38 -1.18
CA ALA A 636 14.78 -0.71 -0.40
C ALA A 636 16.00 -0.17 -1.13
N ILE A 637 16.63 0.88 -0.60
CA ILE A 637 17.72 1.59 -1.27
C ILE A 637 19.05 1.32 -0.58
N ASN A 638 20.08 1.04 -1.36
CA ASN A 638 21.45 0.96 -0.90
C ASN A 638 22.14 2.33 -0.94
N GLY A 639 22.86 2.64 0.13
CA GLY A 639 23.70 3.82 0.20
C GLY A 639 22.93 5.15 0.25
N GLN A 640 23.64 6.25 -0.04
CA GLN A 640 23.06 7.59 -0.01
C GLN A 640 23.03 8.17 -1.42
N VAL A 641 21.85 8.17 -2.03
CA VAL A 641 21.59 8.86 -3.31
C VAL A 641 21.53 10.37 -3.04
N LYS A 642 22.67 11.07 -3.09
CA LYS A 642 22.77 12.46 -2.64
C LYS A 642 22.20 13.43 -3.66
N ILE A 643 21.47 14.42 -3.15
CA ILE A 643 20.97 15.55 -3.93
C ILE A 643 21.86 16.76 -3.65
N ASN A 644 22.79 17.05 -4.57
CA ASN A 644 23.64 18.22 -4.46
C ASN A 644 22.87 19.52 -4.81
N LEU A 645 23.52 20.67 -4.64
CA LEU A 645 22.88 21.98 -4.88
C LEU A 645 22.52 22.23 -6.36
N LEU A 646 23.25 21.63 -7.30
CA LEU A 646 22.97 21.77 -8.74
C LEU A 646 21.72 20.98 -9.10
N LEU A 647 21.66 19.70 -8.72
CA LEU A 647 20.49 18.85 -8.90
C LEU A 647 19.28 19.43 -8.17
N GLY A 648 19.44 19.95 -6.95
CA GLY A 648 18.37 20.62 -6.22
C GLY A 648 17.81 21.88 -6.92
N ARG A 649 18.59 22.58 -7.76
CA ARG A 649 18.05 23.69 -8.56
C ARG A 649 17.22 23.19 -9.75
N LEU A 650 17.55 22.01 -10.28
CA LEU A 650 16.80 21.38 -11.37
C LEU A 650 15.50 20.73 -10.87
N LEU A 651 15.53 20.19 -9.65
CA LEU A 651 14.36 19.59 -9.00
C LEU A 651 13.35 20.62 -8.49
N THR A 652 13.76 21.87 -8.29
CA THR A 652 12.83 22.95 -7.96
C THR A 652 13.22 24.25 -8.67
N SER A 653 12.44 24.65 -9.66
CA SER A 653 12.61 25.93 -10.36
C SER A 653 11.76 27.04 -9.73
N LYS A 654 12.20 28.29 -9.89
CA LYS A 654 11.48 29.49 -9.44
C LYS A 654 10.87 30.20 -10.63
N ALA A 655 9.78 30.92 -10.40
CA ALA A 655 9.21 31.85 -11.37
C ALA A 655 10.24 32.95 -11.67
N GLU A 656 10.74 32.94 -12.91
CA GLU A 656 11.60 33.98 -13.45
C GLU A 656 10.81 34.69 -14.56
N LEU A 657 10.99 36.01 -14.67
CA LEU A 657 10.42 36.71 -15.81
C LEU A 657 11.24 36.34 -17.06
N PRO A 658 10.59 36.24 -18.24
CA PRO A 658 11.31 36.06 -19.48
C PRO A 658 12.40 37.14 -19.67
N ASP A 659 13.52 36.79 -20.31
CA ASP A 659 14.67 37.71 -20.48
C ASP A 659 14.29 39.03 -21.17
N ASN A 660 13.27 39.00 -22.03
CA ASN A 660 12.77 40.17 -22.77
C ASN A 660 11.62 40.91 -22.07
N ALA A 661 11.34 40.64 -20.79
CA ALA A 661 10.24 41.27 -20.05
C ALA A 661 10.59 42.70 -19.59
N LYS A 662 9.76 43.68 -19.97
CA LYS A 662 9.84 45.04 -19.43
C LYS A 662 9.03 45.15 -18.12
N ARG A 663 9.67 45.56 -17.02
CA ARG A 663 9.00 45.78 -15.73
C ARG A 663 8.59 47.23 -15.57
N ASN A 664 7.30 47.49 -15.32
CA ASN A 664 6.86 48.79 -14.84
C ASN A 664 6.98 48.83 -13.31
N LEU A 665 7.92 49.61 -12.78
CA LEU A 665 8.17 49.73 -11.33
C LEU A 665 7.21 50.70 -10.62
N ARG A 666 6.30 51.34 -11.34
CA ARG A 666 5.33 52.27 -10.78
C ARG A 666 4.10 51.52 -10.30
N ASP A 667 4.09 51.16 -9.02
CA ASP A 667 2.92 50.61 -8.33
C ASP A 667 1.92 51.75 -8.01
N PRO A 668 0.72 51.78 -8.62
CA PRO A 668 -0.27 52.82 -8.38
C PRO A 668 -0.98 52.69 -7.01
N LEU A 669 -0.92 51.53 -6.36
CA LEU A 669 -1.62 51.24 -5.10
C LEU A 669 -0.71 51.43 -3.86
N LYS A 670 0.61 51.49 -4.04
CA LYS A 670 1.54 51.77 -2.94
C LYS A 670 1.43 53.23 -2.50
N ARG A 671 0.69 53.46 -1.41
CA ARG A 671 0.67 54.75 -0.70
C ARG A 671 2.09 55.11 -0.26
N ARG A 672 2.70 56.03 -1.00
CA ARG A 672 4.08 56.45 -0.78
C ARG A 672 4.08 57.41 0.42
N ASN A 673 4.32 56.89 1.62
CA ASN A 673 4.47 57.68 2.85
C ASN A 673 5.81 58.45 2.84
N LYS A 674 5.94 59.40 1.91
CA LYS A 674 7.13 60.26 1.76
C LYS A 674 7.43 61.02 3.05
N LYS A 675 6.40 61.39 3.82
CA LYS A 675 6.55 62.12 5.10
C LYS A 675 7.34 61.33 6.15
N LEU A 676 7.08 60.03 6.29
CA LEU A 676 7.80 59.16 7.24
C LEU A 676 9.24 58.89 6.80
N THR A 677 9.47 58.72 5.49
CA THR A 677 10.82 58.55 4.94
C THR A 677 11.64 59.83 5.06
N ILE A 678 11.04 60.99 4.79
CA ILE A 678 11.65 62.30 5.00
C ILE A 678 11.93 62.53 6.49
N ALA A 679 10.99 62.22 7.38
CA ALA A 679 11.19 62.34 8.83
C ALA A 679 12.30 61.41 9.34
N PHE A 680 12.38 60.18 8.84
CA PHE A 680 13.46 59.24 9.17
C PHE A 680 14.83 59.77 8.73
N TRP A 681 14.94 60.27 7.50
CA TRP A 681 16.19 60.89 7.02
C TRP A 681 16.54 62.16 7.79
N LEU A 682 15.55 63.01 8.11
CA LEU A 682 15.76 64.18 8.97
C LEU A 682 16.24 63.80 10.36
N ALA A 683 15.69 62.74 10.97
CA ALA A 683 16.12 62.25 12.27
C ALA A 683 17.57 61.72 12.24
N ILE A 684 17.97 61.03 11.16
CA ILE A 684 19.36 60.61 10.95
C ILE A 684 20.28 61.82 10.84
N VAL A 685 19.93 62.80 10.00
CA VAL A 685 20.72 64.02 9.81
C VAL A 685 20.86 64.80 11.13
N LEU A 686 19.77 64.92 11.89
CA LEU A 686 19.78 65.57 13.20
C LEU A 686 20.65 64.81 14.20
N GLY A 687 20.57 63.48 14.21
CA GLY A 687 21.43 62.63 15.03
C GLY A 687 22.92 62.79 14.69
N ILE A 688 23.26 62.85 13.40
CA ILE A 688 24.63 63.12 12.92
C ILE A 688 25.09 64.52 13.34
N ALA A 689 24.23 65.53 13.23
CA ALA A 689 24.55 66.89 13.64
C ALA A 689 24.76 67.01 15.16
N ILE A 690 23.93 66.35 15.97
CA ILE A 690 24.03 66.36 17.43
C ILE A 690 25.28 65.60 17.88
N SER A 691 25.54 64.42 17.31
CA SER A 691 26.73 63.61 17.62
C SER A 691 28.01 64.31 17.14
N GLY A 692 28.02 64.89 15.95
CA GLY A 692 29.13 65.70 15.43
C GLY A 692 29.39 66.95 16.30
N GLY A 693 28.33 67.65 16.72
CA GLY A 693 28.41 68.79 17.63
C GLY A 693 28.91 68.40 19.03
N TRP A 694 28.51 67.23 19.54
CA TRP A 694 29.00 66.70 20.81
C TRP A 694 30.47 66.26 20.73
N LEU A 695 30.88 65.62 19.64
CA LEU A 695 32.28 65.26 19.37
C LEU A 695 33.18 66.49 19.20
N TRP A 696 32.64 67.57 18.61
CA TRP A 696 33.33 68.85 18.51
C TRP A 696 33.44 69.56 19.87
N TYR A 697 32.36 69.61 20.67
CA TYR A 697 32.36 70.17 22.02
C TYR A 697 33.32 69.44 22.98
N LYS A 698 33.45 68.12 22.85
CA LYS A 698 34.42 67.29 23.60
C LYS A 698 35.86 67.38 23.09
N GLY A 699 36.13 68.15 22.02
CA GLY A 699 37.48 68.42 21.52
C GLY A 699 38.14 67.27 20.74
N TYR A 700 37.42 66.22 20.37
CA TYR A 700 37.99 65.05 19.65
C TYR A 700 38.54 65.41 18.26
N PHE A 701 38.04 66.47 17.64
CA PHE A 701 38.53 66.96 16.34
C PHE A 701 39.85 67.73 16.42
N ASN A 702 40.25 68.23 17.60
CA ASN A 702 41.52 68.94 17.75
C ASN A 702 42.73 68.01 17.73
N GLN A 703 42.55 66.70 17.98
CA GLN A 703 43.62 65.70 17.88
C GLN A 703 43.98 65.30 16.44
N TYR A 704 43.13 65.60 15.46
CA TYR A 704 43.36 65.28 14.04
C TYR A 704 43.74 66.51 13.18
N LEU A 705 43.79 67.70 13.78
CA LEU A 705 44.05 68.98 13.11
C LEU A 705 45.34 69.67 13.61
N GLU A 706 46.28 68.92 14.21
CA GLU A 706 47.65 69.40 14.36
C GLU A 706 48.45 69.08 13.08
N PRO A 707 48.92 70.07 12.31
CA PRO A 707 49.86 69.83 11.23
C PRO A 707 51.24 69.52 11.81
N GLU A 708 51.83 68.40 11.38
CA GLU A 708 53.29 68.15 11.47
C GLU A 708 54.04 69.37 10.92
N LYS A 709 54.67 70.17 11.79
CA LYS A 709 55.70 71.11 11.37
C LYS A 709 57.05 70.40 11.37
N SER A 710 57.43 69.90 10.21
CA SER A 710 58.82 69.62 9.89
C SER A 710 59.57 70.96 9.72
N SER A 711 60.56 71.23 10.57
CA SER A 711 61.58 72.27 10.31
C SER A 711 62.95 71.61 10.25
N VAL A 712 63.46 71.47 9.03
CA VAL A 712 64.84 71.05 8.72
C VAL A 712 65.57 72.23 8.07
N GLN A 713 66.84 72.40 8.48
CA GLN A 713 67.96 73.17 7.90
C GLN A 713 68.07 74.67 8.24
N LYS A 714 69.27 75.23 8.53
CA LYS A 714 70.61 74.91 7.99
C LYS A 714 71.77 75.55 8.80
N ASN A 715 72.87 74.78 8.96
CA ASN A 715 74.32 75.09 8.87
C ASN A 715 74.91 76.27 9.72
N THR A 716 76.14 76.20 10.27
CA THR A 716 77.41 75.89 9.59
C THR A 716 78.60 75.71 10.57
N THR A 717 79.57 74.84 10.19
CA THR A 717 81.04 74.85 10.47
C THR A 717 81.50 74.43 11.89
N THR A 718 82.54 73.60 12.10
CA THR A 718 83.83 73.45 11.38
C THR A 718 84.59 72.18 11.85
N THR A 719 85.25 71.50 10.89
CA THR A 719 86.60 70.86 10.93
C THR A 719 87.08 69.87 12.01
N SER A 720 87.56 68.74 11.46
CA SER A 720 88.85 68.03 11.65
C SER A 720 89.16 67.22 12.91
N GLU A 721 89.58 65.97 12.65
CA GLU A 721 90.64 65.18 13.32
C GLU A 721 90.51 65.01 14.85
N LYS A 722 90.30 63.80 15.38
CA LYS A 722 91.11 62.58 15.24
C LYS A 722 90.32 61.38 15.78
#